data_AF-A0A225WI90-F1
#
_entry.id   AF-A0A225WI90-F1
#
_cell.length_a   1.000
_cell.length_b   1.000
_cell.length_c   1.000
_cell.angle_alpha   90.00
_cell.angle_beta   90.00
_cell.angle_gamma   90.00
#
_symmetry.space_group_name_H-M   'P 1'
#
loop_
_entity.id
_entity.type
_entity.pdbx_description
1 polymer ?
#
loop_
_entity_poly.entity_id
_entity_poly.type
_entity_poly.pdbx_seq_one_letter_code
_entity_poly.pdbx_strand_id
1 'polypeptide(L)'
;MATAAQDATYIMEERTSSFVELKDDTPKSRSARPSNRLSRSRQSASMSQGQSNARSRVHSRSTKPYTDIDANEAILRANAPPNYTGGFKDIMKQIKAKNYYTQQFQRIQQQTNMGRSLFFSNVAPTFYEANYLSIAQETSVLRVRACFFIGFVGLTALYVNEWQSDKCFLLGIFATFTSIGKKYLENVTAVVFVLVAAMMIAKKPVEKAKGPIIPLLILLIPIFGITRMRFVKSCCIGWGIFFSYLIVMMSVRNYLPKPSTFDSLTDISYQAINYGITAIGGMVSQYRQELLRRRNFCLQLPFSGTMDADAVAEIKTDKFSKKTLMHQWSLKFRHPEVEECFYRYWYLIDPFPYENPNSGSLHKGVFRTIRFAIWTLMLNQIVLLLQDIKFLEVKKDALVDDSDLTYALVTRFGVTVPLYCSAALFMYFLGKAFYARWVKEAEDAKNAALTRDSTIAVGVKDPNSDLDTKSQVVIEGEDTARLKLVVEAAQIKYATKDRVLDVLINKGGYVRSTQIFSSVVIACHVCCMGVLLLAVSTGPNVDAYEKTHNTSPGQPKPVYYMGFLNAVLFAHRSGFRVRFIYATYTTFVVALGIIIAASSMSPAYYQQYAGYVSVIFLMGMMISHEEESLRRSFFVLKSIRTLEFEEWFSVVLRIQGWVKERFRKKLREVRSKGSKDMDTVQPVVPLINTSAQMVYASKLGMYSQMFNILIAIADVITSSV
;
A
#
# COMPACT_ATOMS: atom_id res chain seq x y z
N MET A 1 -49.03 13.22 30.35
CA MET A 1 -49.83 12.62 29.25
C MET A 1 -49.05 11.39 28.77
N ALA A 2 -49.19 10.24 29.46
CA ALA A 2 -50.20 9.18 29.24
C ALA A 2 -49.98 8.49 27.87
N THR A 3 -49.18 7.40 27.81
CA THR A 3 -49.58 5.95 27.71
C THR A 3 -50.10 5.57 26.32
N ALA A 4 -49.73 4.47 25.63
CA ALA A 4 -49.43 3.07 26.00
C ALA A 4 -48.52 2.43 24.91
N ALA A 5 -47.62 1.45 25.09
CA ALA A 5 -47.59 0.16 25.82
C ALA A 5 -48.47 -0.96 25.22
N GLN A 6 -47.82 -1.95 24.59
CA GLN A 6 -48.05 -3.42 24.65
C GLN A 6 -47.22 -4.10 23.54
N ASP A 7 -46.12 -4.79 23.86
CA ASP A 7 -45.99 -6.17 24.39
C ASP A 7 -46.15 -7.28 23.35
N ALA A 8 -45.03 -7.96 23.08
CA ALA A 8 -44.99 -9.35 22.63
C ALA A 8 -43.65 -9.96 23.06
N THR A 9 -43.65 -10.49 24.28
CA THR A 9 -42.60 -11.31 24.91
C THR A 9 -42.81 -12.78 24.54
N TYR A 10 -41.73 -13.54 24.27
CA TYR A 10 -41.50 -15.00 24.45
C TYR A 10 -40.46 -15.48 23.40
N ILE A 11 -39.40 -16.27 23.64
CA ILE A 11 -38.89 -17.13 24.73
C ILE A 11 -37.34 -17.10 24.67
N MET A 12 -36.70 -17.06 25.85
CA MET A 12 -35.29 -17.39 26.03
C MET A 12 -35.08 -18.90 25.87
N GLU A 13 -34.08 -19.30 25.09
CA GLU A 13 -33.41 -20.57 25.31
C GLU A 13 -31.91 -20.28 25.51
N GLU A 14 -31.49 -20.38 26.78
CA GLU A 14 -30.10 -20.42 27.20
C GLU A 14 -29.39 -21.60 26.52
N ARG A 15 -28.32 -21.32 25.77
CA ARG A 15 -27.19 -22.24 25.69
C ARG A 15 -25.93 -21.51 26.11
N THR A 16 -25.66 -21.67 27.40
CA THR A 16 -24.35 -21.55 28.03
C THR A 16 -23.33 -22.42 27.32
N SER A 17 -22.29 -21.80 26.76
CA SER A 17 -20.97 -22.44 26.66
C SER A 17 -19.91 -21.38 26.93
N SER A 18 -19.67 -21.16 28.21
CA SER A 18 -18.47 -20.54 28.76
C SER A 18 -17.26 -21.44 28.54
N PHE A 19 -16.17 -20.93 27.95
CA PHE A 19 -14.78 -21.39 28.21
C PHE A 19 -13.83 -20.37 27.54
N VAL A 20 -13.27 -19.39 28.26
CA VAL A 20 -12.12 -19.38 29.19
C VAL A 20 -10.76 -19.50 28.49
N GLU A 21 -10.15 -18.32 28.38
CA GLU A 21 -8.73 -17.94 28.52
C GLU A 21 -7.78 -19.05 29.01
N LEU A 22 -6.73 -19.34 28.23
CA LEU A 22 -5.58 -20.13 28.69
C LEU A 22 -4.29 -19.34 28.44
N LYS A 23 -3.75 -18.88 29.57
CA LYS A 23 -2.42 -18.33 29.78
C LYS A 23 -1.50 -19.50 30.14
N ASP A 24 -0.37 -19.61 29.46
CA ASP A 24 0.69 -20.56 29.78
C ASP A 24 1.32 -20.24 31.13
N ASP A 25 1.43 -21.24 32.00
CA ASP A 25 2.45 -21.30 33.04
C ASP A 25 2.84 -22.77 33.26
N THR A 26 4.11 -23.09 32.99
CA THR A 26 4.75 -24.37 33.30
C THR A 26 5.19 -24.38 34.77
N PRO A 27 5.08 -25.52 35.49
CA PRO A 27 6.30 -26.05 36.09
C PRO A 27 6.39 -27.60 36.19
N LYS A 28 7.63 -28.02 36.48
CA LYS A 28 8.21 -29.38 36.59
C LYS A 28 7.64 -30.28 37.71
N SER A 29 7.67 -31.60 37.47
CA SER A 29 8.13 -32.74 38.33
C SER A 29 7.24 -33.98 38.14
N ARG A 30 7.73 -35.13 37.65
CA ARG A 30 8.53 -36.23 38.27
C ARG A 30 7.66 -37.23 39.06
N SER A 31 7.86 -38.54 38.76
CA SER A 31 7.39 -39.77 39.46
C SER A 31 5.94 -40.20 39.20
N ALA A 32 5.51 -41.46 39.16
CA ALA A 32 6.05 -42.78 38.80
C ALA A 32 4.89 -43.79 38.94
N ARG A 33 4.89 -44.82 38.09
CA ARG A 33 4.30 -46.17 38.19
C ARG A 33 3.02 -46.52 37.39
N PRO A 34 3.01 -47.73 36.76
CA PRO A 34 1.93 -48.25 35.93
C PRO A 34 1.05 -49.26 36.70
N SER A 35 -0.19 -49.46 36.25
CA SER A 35 -0.95 -50.66 36.61
C SER A 35 -1.84 -51.16 35.47
N ASN A 36 -1.50 -52.37 35.03
CA ASN A 36 -2.27 -53.27 34.19
C ASN A 36 -3.67 -53.58 34.73
N ARG A 37 -4.65 -53.76 33.81
CA ARG A 37 -5.66 -54.82 33.83
C ARG A 37 -6.43 -54.81 32.49
N LEU A 38 -6.18 -55.81 31.64
CA LEU A 38 -7.06 -56.96 31.35
C LEU A 38 -8.42 -56.53 30.76
N SER A 39 -8.53 -56.48 29.43
CA SER A 39 -8.97 -57.59 28.57
C SER A 39 -10.45 -57.98 28.73
N ARG A 40 -11.26 -57.61 27.75
CA ARG A 40 -12.40 -58.45 27.34
C ARG A 40 -12.56 -58.38 25.83
N SER A 41 -12.15 -59.47 25.19
CA SER A 41 -12.38 -59.74 23.78
C SER A 41 -13.86 -60.03 23.56
N ARG A 42 -14.39 -59.54 22.44
CA ARG A 42 -15.44 -60.21 21.69
C ARG A 42 -15.02 -60.20 20.23
N GLN A 43 -14.49 -61.33 19.81
CA GLN A 43 -14.20 -61.65 18.42
C GLN A 43 -15.48 -62.08 17.70
N SER A 44 -15.34 -62.03 16.38
CA SER A 44 -16.05 -62.78 15.33
C SER A 44 -17.47 -62.34 14.96
N ALA A 45 -17.55 -61.64 13.83
CA ALA A 45 -18.15 -62.23 12.64
C ALA A 45 -17.46 -61.67 11.39
N SER A 46 -16.53 -62.44 10.84
CA SER A 46 -15.93 -62.25 9.53
C SER A 46 -16.89 -62.77 8.46
N MET A 47 -17.34 -61.92 7.54
CA MET A 47 -17.79 -62.36 6.23
C MET A 47 -16.86 -61.79 5.17
N SER A 48 -16.02 -62.68 4.66
CA SER A 48 -15.25 -62.50 3.43
C SER A 48 -16.18 -62.56 2.23
N GLN A 49 -16.32 -61.46 1.49
CA GLN A 49 -16.58 -61.51 0.06
C GLN A 49 -15.36 -60.91 -0.64
N GLY A 50 -14.60 -61.81 -1.26
CA GLY A 50 -13.45 -61.47 -2.08
C GLY A 50 -13.88 -60.95 -3.45
N GLN A 51 -12.98 -60.15 -4.01
CA GLN A 51 -12.70 -60.01 -5.44
C GLN A 51 -13.85 -59.59 -6.37
N SER A 52 -13.95 -58.28 -6.59
CA SER A 52 -13.92 -57.69 -7.94
C SER A 52 -13.95 -56.17 -7.84
N ASN A 53 -12.80 -55.51 -7.88
CA ASN A 53 -12.67 -54.09 -8.25
C ASN A 53 -11.20 -53.75 -8.53
N ALA A 54 -10.59 -54.49 -9.46
CA ALA A 54 -9.35 -54.10 -10.11
C ALA A 54 -9.70 -53.49 -11.48
N ARG A 55 -10.06 -52.20 -11.51
CA ARG A 55 -9.96 -51.26 -12.65
C ARG A 55 -10.77 -49.99 -12.40
N SER A 56 -10.16 -49.02 -11.70
CA SER A 56 -10.27 -47.57 -12.03
C SER A 56 -9.36 -46.76 -11.10
N ARG A 57 -8.05 -47.05 -11.08
CA ARG A 57 -7.07 -46.08 -10.57
C ARG A 57 -6.81 -45.05 -11.66
N VAL A 58 -7.76 -44.14 -11.83
CA VAL A 58 -7.43 -42.82 -12.38
C VAL A 58 -6.65 -42.11 -11.29
N HIS A 59 -5.42 -41.69 -11.60
CA HIS A 59 -4.54 -40.93 -10.72
C HIS A 59 -5.25 -39.71 -10.10
N SER A 60 -5.85 -39.87 -8.92
CA SER A 60 -5.98 -38.76 -8.00
C SER A 60 -4.58 -38.54 -7.42
N ARG A 61 -3.86 -37.51 -7.90
CA ARG A 61 -2.73 -36.96 -7.17
C ARG A 61 -3.18 -36.80 -5.72
N SER A 62 -2.64 -37.63 -4.83
CA SER A 62 -2.76 -37.43 -3.39
C SER A 62 -1.97 -36.18 -3.06
N THR A 63 -2.58 -35.01 -3.23
CA THR A 63 -2.01 -33.75 -2.77
C THR A 63 -1.89 -33.87 -1.26
N LYS A 64 -0.65 -33.90 -0.77
CA LYS A 64 -0.36 -33.75 0.67
C LYS A 64 -1.17 -32.55 1.22
N PRO A 65 -1.70 -32.65 2.44
CA PRO A 65 -2.35 -31.49 3.08
C PRO A 65 -1.35 -30.32 3.10
N TYR A 66 -1.83 -29.10 2.92
CA TYR A 66 -0.93 -27.94 2.76
C TYR A 66 -0.10 -27.67 4.03
N THR A 67 -0.53 -28.22 5.16
CA THR A 67 0.14 -28.25 6.46
C THR A 67 1.55 -28.85 6.38
N ASP A 68 1.74 -29.87 5.54
CA ASP A 68 2.96 -30.67 5.43
C ASP A 68 3.97 -30.11 4.43
N ILE A 69 3.59 -29.07 3.67
CA ILE A 69 4.36 -28.50 2.56
C ILE A 69 5.22 -27.33 3.05
N ASP A 70 6.46 -27.17 2.58
CA ASP A 70 7.28 -25.99 2.95
C ASP A 70 6.52 -24.68 2.70
N ALA A 71 6.75 -23.66 3.53
CA ALA A 71 6.04 -22.38 3.46
C ALA A 71 6.18 -21.75 2.06
N ASN A 72 7.36 -21.85 1.45
CA ASN A 72 7.62 -21.30 0.13
C ASN A 72 6.86 -22.06 -0.97
N GLU A 73 6.86 -23.39 -0.90
CA GLU A 73 6.14 -24.24 -1.86
C GLU A 73 4.62 -24.03 -1.74
N ALA A 74 4.09 -23.86 -0.52
CA ALA A 74 2.69 -23.50 -0.30
C ALA A 74 2.36 -22.15 -0.97
N ILE A 75 3.18 -21.12 -0.77
CA ILE A 75 2.97 -19.80 -1.39
C ILE A 75 3.01 -19.89 -2.93
N LEU A 76 3.96 -20.65 -3.50
CA LEU A 76 4.09 -20.83 -4.94
C LEU A 76 2.90 -21.61 -5.53
N ARG A 77 2.47 -22.67 -4.85
CA ARG A 77 1.30 -23.47 -5.24
C ARG A 77 0.03 -22.62 -5.29
N ALA A 78 -0.19 -21.78 -4.27
CA ALA A 78 -1.35 -20.89 -4.20
C ALA A 78 -1.41 -19.84 -5.32
N ASN A 79 -0.25 -19.50 -5.91
CA ASN A 79 -0.12 -18.51 -6.97
C ASN A 79 0.28 -19.13 -8.32
N ALA A 80 0.22 -20.45 -8.46
CA ALA A 80 0.57 -21.13 -9.71
C ALA A 80 -0.32 -20.64 -10.86
N PRO A 81 0.21 -20.53 -12.10
CA PRO A 81 -0.59 -20.10 -13.23
C PRO A 81 -1.80 -21.04 -13.42
N PRO A 82 -2.99 -20.50 -13.77
CA PRO A 82 -4.17 -21.32 -14.00
C PRO A 82 -3.90 -22.32 -15.13
N ASN A 83 -4.11 -23.60 -14.84
CA ASN A 83 -3.92 -24.64 -15.84
C ASN A 83 -5.21 -24.85 -16.63
N TYR A 84 -5.27 -24.28 -17.83
CA TYR A 84 -6.40 -24.42 -18.76
C TYR A 84 -6.29 -25.67 -19.67
N THR A 85 -5.47 -26.67 -19.32
CA THR A 85 -5.45 -27.95 -20.04
C THR A 85 -6.73 -28.73 -19.72
N GLY A 86 -7.78 -28.53 -20.49
CA GLY A 86 -9.07 -29.22 -20.34
C GLY A 86 -10.11 -28.72 -21.34
N GLY A 87 -11.21 -29.46 -21.48
CA GLY A 87 -12.33 -29.04 -22.33
C GLY A 87 -13.02 -27.78 -21.80
N PHE A 88 -13.83 -27.10 -22.62
CA PHE A 88 -14.56 -25.88 -22.26
C PHE A 88 -15.31 -25.97 -20.92
N LYS A 89 -15.84 -27.15 -20.59
CA LYS A 89 -16.55 -27.44 -19.34
C LYS A 89 -15.65 -27.33 -18.11
N ASP A 90 -14.40 -27.76 -18.21
CA ASP A 90 -13.42 -27.71 -17.10
C ASP A 90 -12.94 -26.27 -16.89
N ILE A 91 -12.70 -25.53 -17.97
CA ILE A 91 -12.39 -24.10 -17.93
C ILE A 91 -13.53 -23.32 -17.26
N MET A 92 -14.77 -23.57 -17.67
CA MET A 92 -15.95 -22.93 -17.06
C MET A 92 -16.10 -23.29 -15.57
N LYS A 93 -15.77 -24.52 -15.18
CA LYS A 93 -15.78 -24.95 -13.78
C LYS A 93 -14.72 -24.21 -12.95
N GLN A 94 -13.51 -24.03 -13.50
CA GLN A 94 -12.45 -23.26 -12.85
C GLN A 94 -12.83 -21.78 -12.68
N ILE A 95 -13.43 -21.16 -13.70
CA ILE A 95 -13.92 -19.76 -13.61
C ILE A 95 -14.98 -19.62 -12.51
N LYS A 96 -15.93 -20.56 -12.44
CA LYS A 96 -16.96 -20.56 -11.39
C LYS A 96 -16.36 -20.74 -10.00
N ALA A 97 -15.39 -21.64 -9.84
CA ALA A 97 -14.69 -21.83 -8.57
C ALA A 97 -13.94 -20.56 -8.15
N LYS A 98 -13.23 -19.90 -9.08
CA LYS A 98 -12.53 -18.63 -8.81
C LYS A 98 -13.48 -17.51 -8.37
N ASN A 99 -14.60 -17.35 -9.05
CA ASN A 99 -15.61 -16.35 -8.67
C ASN A 99 -16.16 -16.63 -7.27
N TYR A 100 -16.38 -17.91 -6.96
CA TYR A 100 -16.81 -18.33 -5.62
C TYR A 100 -15.75 -18.04 -4.56
N TYR A 101 -14.46 -18.30 -4.83
CA TYR A 101 -13.36 -17.98 -3.91
C TYR A 101 -13.33 -16.48 -3.59
N THR A 102 -13.45 -15.64 -4.63
CA THR A 102 -13.47 -14.17 -4.48
C THR A 102 -14.62 -13.73 -3.58
N GLN A 103 -15.81 -14.34 -3.75
CA GLN A 103 -16.96 -14.06 -2.90
C GLN A 103 -16.74 -14.49 -1.44
N GLN A 104 -16.08 -15.62 -1.18
CA GLN A 104 -15.78 -16.03 0.20
C GLN A 104 -14.81 -15.08 0.90
N PHE A 105 -13.76 -14.64 0.19
CA PHE A 105 -12.85 -13.63 0.72
C PHE A 105 -13.56 -12.31 1.06
N GLN A 106 -14.49 -11.89 0.21
CA GLN A 106 -15.32 -10.71 0.48
C GLN A 106 -16.23 -10.90 1.69
N ARG A 107 -16.80 -12.10 1.88
CA ARG A 107 -17.63 -12.42 3.05
C ARG A 107 -16.85 -12.38 4.35
N ILE A 108 -15.62 -12.90 4.39
CA ILE A 108 -14.75 -12.79 5.59
C ILE A 108 -14.56 -11.32 5.97
N GLN A 109 -14.32 -10.44 5.00
CA GLN A 109 -14.17 -9.01 5.27
C GLN A 109 -15.47 -8.37 5.78
N GLN A 110 -16.62 -8.78 5.24
CA GLN A 110 -17.94 -8.29 5.63
C GLN A 110 -18.32 -8.67 7.07
N GLN A 111 -17.83 -9.78 7.61
CA GLN A 111 -18.12 -10.20 9.00
C GLN A 111 -17.81 -9.10 10.03
N THR A 112 -16.82 -8.25 9.72
CA THR A 112 -16.40 -7.15 10.61
C THR A 112 -17.29 -5.90 10.53
N ASN A 113 -18.18 -5.81 9.53
CA ASN A 113 -19.03 -4.65 9.26
C ASN A 113 -18.26 -3.31 9.31
N MET A 114 -17.09 -3.27 8.67
CA MET A 114 -16.22 -2.09 8.69
C MET A 114 -16.88 -0.87 8.03
N GLY A 115 -17.06 0.20 8.81
CA GLY A 115 -17.61 1.48 8.33
C GLY A 115 -16.63 2.29 7.49
N ARG A 116 -17.09 3.41 6.94
CA ARG A 116 -16.23 4.38 6.21
C ARG A 116 -15.21 5.09 7.10
N SER A 117 -15.46 5.16 8.41
CA SER A 117 -14.51 5.63 9.42
C SER A 117 -13.46 4.56 9.80
N LEU A 118 -13.46 3.42 9.09
CA LEU A 118 -12.63 2.24 9.32
C LEU A 118 -12.92 1.48 10.63
N PHE A 119 -13.91 1.91 11.43
CA PHE A 119 -14.26 1.23 12.67
C PHE A 119 -14.94 -0.13 12.41
N PHE A 120 -14.56 -1.16 13.17
CA PHE A 120 -15.23 -2.46 13.14
C PHE A 120 -16.44 -2.50 14.08
N SER A 121 -17.41 -3.36 13.79
CA SER A 121 -18.49 -3.64 14.73
C SER A 121 -17.91 -4.18 16.05
N ASN A 122 -18.30 -3.56 17.16
CA ASN A 122 -17.91 -3.97 18.51
C ASN A 122 -19.13 -4.49 19.29
N VAL A 123 -20.00 -5.23 18.60
CA VAL A 123 -21.20 -5.84 19.17
C VAL A 123 -20.89 -7.29 19.56
N ALA A 124 -21.47 -7.74 20.68
CA ALA A 124 -21.33 -9.11 21.13
C ALA A 124 -21.83 -10.10 20.05
N PRO A 125 -21.20 -11.28 19.91
CA PRO A 125 -20.18 -11.85 20.79
C PRO A 125 -18.71 -11.57 20.41
N THR A 126 -18.41 -10.94 19.27
CA THR A 126 -17.06 -11.04 18.65
C THR A 126 -16.10 -9.86 18.84
N PHE A 127 -16.49 -8.76 19.50
CA PHE A 127 -15.64 -7.61 19.90
C PHE A 127 -14.44 -7.29 18.95
N TYR A 128 -14.68 -7.18 17.64
CA TYR A 128 -13.60 -7.13 16.64
C TYR A 128 -12.69 -5.91 16.78
N GLU A 129 -13.26 -4.74 17.12
CA GLU A 129 -12.47 -3.52 17.30
C GLU A 129 -11.53 -3.63 18.50
N ALA A 130 -11.98 -4.20 19.62
CA ALA A 130 -11.16 -4.37 20.81
C ALA A 130 -9.97 -5.31 20.55
N ASN A 131 -10.22 -6.42 19.84
CA ASN A 131 -9.17 -7.37 19.44
C ASN A 131 -8.19 -6.77 18.42
N TYR A 132 -8.68 -5.98 17.46
CA TYR A 132 -7.80 -5.26 16.54
C TYR A 132 -6.92 -4.25 17.31
N LEU A 133 -7.52 -3.50 18.25
CA LEU A 133 -6.82 -2.48 19.02
C LEU A 133 -5.71 -3.08 19.89
N SER A 134 -5.96 -4.19 20.58
CA SER A 134 -4.95 -4.84 21.43
C SER A 134 -3.73 -5.29 20.62
N ILE A 135 -3.95 -5.96 19.49
CA ILE A 135 -2.88 -6.39 18.57
C ILE A 135 -2.14 -5.17 17.98
N ALA A 136 -2.88 -4.12 17.60
CA ALA A 136 -2.29 -2.90 17.06
C ALA A 136 -1.39 -2.20 18.09
N GLN A 137 -1.82 -2.15 19.36
CA GLN A 137 -1.04 -1.56 20.45
C GLN A 137 0.23 -2.38 20.74
N GLU A 138 0.12 -3.71 20.88
CA GLU A 138 1.26 -4.58 21.15
C GLU A 138 2.32 -4.48 20.05
N THR A 139 1.90 -4.54 18.79
CA THR A 139 2.81 -4.50 17.64
C THR A 139 3.35 -3.11 17.32
N SER A 140 2.80 -2.04 17.92
CA SER A 140 3.26 -0.65 17.70
C SER A 140 4.26 -0.15 18.74
N VAL A 141 4.42 -0.82 19.89
CA VAL A 141 5.29 -0.38 21.01
C VAL A 141 6.69 0.04 20.54
N LEU A 142 7.42 -0.86 19.88
CA LEU A 142 8.80 -0.59 19.44
C LEU A 142 8.88 0.59 18.47
N ARG A 143 7.84 0.76 17.66
CA ARG A 143 7.79 1.84 16.68
C ARG A 143 7.46 3.18 17.32
N VAL A 144 6.49 3.22 18.25
CA VAL A 144 6.18 4.43 19.02
C VAL A 144 7.41 4.87 19.81
N ARG A 145 8.15 3.93 20.40
CA ARG A 145 9.44 4.20 21.05
C ARG A 145 10.48 4.79 20.09
N ALA A 146 10.69 4.16 18.93
CA ALA A 146 11.60 4.68 17.92
C ALA A 146 11.19 6.09 17.45
N CYS A 147 9.88 6.33 17.27
CA CYS A 147 9.34 7.62 16.90
C CYS A 147 9.61 8.69 17.96
N PHE A 148 9.37 8.39 19.23
CA PHE A 148 9.66 9.31 20.32
C PHE A 148 11.16 9.54 20.48
N PHE A 149 11.99 8.52 20.28
CA PHE A 149 13.43 8.66 20.31
C PHE A 149 13.94 9.55 19.18
N ILE A 150 13.47 9.35 17.95
CA ILE A 150 13.80 10.22 16.82
C ILE A 150 13.30 11.65 17.06
N GLY A 151 12.08 11.81 17.61
CA GLY A 151 11.54 13.12 17.97
C GLY A 151 12.35 13.83 19.05
N PHE A 152 12.77 13.09 20.08
CA PHE A 152 13.63 13.59 21.16
C PHE A 152 15.00 14.01 20.64
N VAL A 153 15.71 13.12 19.93
CA VAL A 153 17.03 13.41 19.36
C VAL A 153 16.94 14.55 18.35
N GLY A 154 15.90 14.55 17.50
CA GLY A 154 15.66 15.59 16.51
C GLY A 154 15.45 16.96 17.16
N LEU A 155 14.59 17.06 18.18
CA LEU A 155 14.36 18.32 18.88
C LEU A 155 15.58 18.75 19.69
N THR A 156 16.25 17.82 20.38
CA THR A 156 17.48 18.13 21.13
C THR A 156 18.56 18.68 20.20
N ALA A 157 18.71 18.09 19.00
CA ALA A 157 19.69 18.54 18.01
C ALA A 157 19.34 19.89 17.36
N LEU A 158 18.05 20.25 17.31
CA LEU A 158 17.58 21.53 16.76
C LEU A 158 17.54 22.64 17.80
N TYR A 159 17.28 22.28 19.05
CA TYR A 159 17.12 23.17 20.20
C TYR A 159 18.20 22.89 21.25
N VAL A 160 19.45 22.68 20.83
CA VAL A 160 20.61 22.40 21.72
C VAL A 160 20.72 23.43 22.87
N ASN A 161 20.11 24.61 22.74
CA ASN A 161 20.05 25.67 23.75
C ASN A 161 18.75 25.77 24.58
N GLU A 162 17.69 25.00 24.31
CA GLU A 162 16.36 25.21 24.94
C GLU A 162 15.77 23.94 25.57
N TRP A 163 16.20 23.69 26.81
CA TRP A 163 15.97 22.49 27.62
C TRP A 163 14.50 22.13 27.95
N GLN A 164 13.51 22.95 27.61
CA GLN A 164 12.13 22.78 28.11
C GLN A 164 11.23 21.92 27.20
N SER A 165 11.43 21.89 25.88
CA SER A 165 10.53 21.18 24.95
C SER A 165 10.77 19.66 24.89
N ASP A 166 11.96 19.18 25.27
CA ASP A 166 12.41 17.80 24.97
C ASP A 166 11.90 16.75 25.96
N LYS A 167 11.45 17.17 27.14
CA LYS A 167 11.07 16.26 28.24
C LYS A 167 9.80 15.45 27.93
N CYS A 168 8.89 15.96 27.09
CA CYS A 168 7.64 15.28 26.77
C CYS A 168 7.84 13.97 26.00
N PHE A 169 8.79 13.92 25.05
CA PHE A 169 9.10 12.69 24.34
C PHE A 169 9.79 11.67 25.24
N LEU A 170 10.69 12.12 26.12
CA LEU A 170 11.37 11.27 27.10
C LEU A 170 10.37 10.63 28.07
N LEU A 171 9.45 11.43 28.63
CA LEU A 171 8.36 10.95 29.47
C LEU A 171 7.45 9.96 28.73
N GLY A 172 7.15 10.24 27.45
CA GLY A 172 6.42 9.33 26.57
C GLY A 172 7.11 7.97 26.42
N ILE A 173 8.44 7.96 26.22
CA ILE A 173 9.24 6.74 26.14
C ILE A 173 9.11 5.93 27.43
N PHE A 174 9.34 6.55 28.59
CA PHE A 174 9.22 5.87 29.89
C PHE A 174 7.81 5.32 30.13
N ALA A 175 6.77 6.08 29.77
CA ALA A 175 5.39 5.62 29.85
C ALA A 175 5.17 4.32 29.05
N THR A 176 5.78 4.16 27.88
CA THR A 176 5.66 2.93 27.07
C THR A 176 6.34 1.70 27.69
N PHE A 177 7.19 1.84 28.70
CA PHE A 177 7.76 0.69 29.42
C PHE A 177 6.81 0.13 30.48
N THR A 178 5.87 0.93 30.96
CA THR A 178 4.86 0.51 31.94
C THR A 178 3.78 -0.38 31.31
N SER A 179 3.20 -1.29 32.10
CA SER A 179 2.10 -2.16 31.64
C SER A 179 0.86 -1.34 31.24
N ILE A 180 0.53 -0.31 32.03
CA ILE A 180 -0.58 0.61 31.76
C ILE A 180 -0.34 1.39 30.45
N GLY A 181 0.88 1.89 30.25
CA GLY A 181 1.23 2.62 29.03
C GLY A 181 1.21 1.76 27.77
N LYS A 182 1.51 0.45 27.86
CA LYS A 182 1.33 -0.49 26.74
C LYS A 182 -0.15 -0.72 26.43
N LYS A 183 -0.98 -0.91 27.46
CA LYS A 183 -2.45 -1.11 27.32
C LYS A 183 -3.16 0.13 26.76
N TYR A 184 -2.69 1.33 27.09
CA TYR A 184 -3.26 2.60 26.62
C TYR A 184 -2.32 3.38 25.70
N LEU A 185 -1.48 2.67 24.92
CA LEU A 185 -0.41 3.26 24.10
C LEU A 185 -0.92 4.34 23.15
N GLU A 186 -2.09 4.12 22.54
CA GLU A 186 -2.73 5.09 21.65
C GLU A 186 -3.02 6.43 22.36
N ASN A 187 -3.49 6.38 23.61
CA ASN A 187 -3.81 7.58 24.40
C ASN A 187 -2.54 8.27 24.88
N VAL A 188 -1.55 7.51 25.35
CA VAL A 188 -0.23 8.06 25.73
C VAL A 188 0.38 8.80 24.54
N THR A 189 0.32 8.20 23.35
CA THR A 189 0.84 8.80 22.12
C THR A 189 0.08 10.06 21.72
N ALA A 190 -1.24 10.04 21.81
CA ALA A 190 -2.08 11.21 21.57
C ALA A 190 -1.71 12.37 22.48
N VAL A 191 -1.59 12.12 23.80
CA VAL A 191 -1.28 13.14 24.80
C VAL A 191 0.10 13.74 24.56
N VAL A 192 1.13 12.91 24.31
CA VAL A 192 2.49 13.39 24.02
C VAL A 192 2.50 14.32 22.81
N PHE A 193 1.85 13.95 21.71
CA PHE A 193 1.81 14.79 20.51
C PHE A 193 1.01 16.08 20.70
N VAL A 194 -0.11 16.04 21.42
CA VAL A 194 -0.89 17.25 21.73
C VAL A 194 -0.08 18.21 22.60
N LEU A 195 0.62 17.72 23.62
CA LEU A 195 1.47 18.55 24.47
C LEU A 195 2.64 19.17 23.70
N VAL A 196 3.34 18.38 22.89
CA VAL A 196 4.45 18.88 22.06
C VAL A 196 3.95 19.92 21.06
N ALA A 197 2.82 19.67 20.40
CA ALA A 197 2.23 20.64 19.48
C ALA A 197 1.82 21.94 20.19
N ALA A 198 1.18 21.84 21.36
CA ALA A 198 0.76 22.99 22.14
C ALA A 198 1.96 23.84 22.58
N MET A 199 3.05 23.21 23.05
CA MET A 199 4.29 23.91 23.39
C MET A 199 4.89 24.63 22.18
N MET A 200 4.98 23.98 21.02
CA MET A 200 5.49 24.58 19.79
C MET A 200 4.63 25.78 19.34
N ILE A 201 3.30 25.65 19.39
CA ILE A 201 2.37 26.72 19.02
C ILE A 201 2.48 27.91 20.00
N ALA A 202 2.58 27.64 21.30
CA ALA A 202 2.68 28.68 22.33
C ALA A 202 4.02 29.43 22.30
N LYS A 203 5.10 28.74 21.92
CA LYS A 203 6.46 29.27 21.86
C LYS A 203 6.62 30.40 20.83
N LYS A 204 6.02 30.25 19.65
CA LYS A 204 6.15 31.25 18.56
C LYS A 204 5.70 32.66 18.95
N PRO A 205 4.52 32.86 19.59
CA PRO A 205 4.11 34.12 20.20
C PRO A 205 5.10 34.68 21.22
N VAL A 206 5.65 33.83 22.08
CA VAL A 206 6.58 34.23 23.16
C VAL A 206 7.88 34.78 22.59
N GLU A 207 8.42 34.10 21.56
CA GLU A 207 9.67 34.49 20.89
C GLU A 207 9.48 35.59 19.84
N LYS A 208 8.23 35.93 19.52
CA LYS A 208 7.89 36.86 18.42
C LYS A 208 8.56 36.47 17.10
N ALA A 209 8.72 35.16 16.88
CA ALA A 209 9.38 34.62 15.70
C ALA A 209 8.49 34.76 14.46
N LYS A 210 9.10 35.16 13.34
CA LYS A 210 8.44 35.23 12.02
C LYS A 210 8.59 33.92 11.26
N GLY A 211 7.60 33.60 10.43
CA GLY A 211 7.61 32.44 9.56
C GLY A 211 7.05 31.15 10.18
N PRO A 212 7.03 30.04 9.41
CA PRO A 212 6.36 28.82 9.82
C PRO A 212 7.15 28.01 10.86
N ILE A 213 6.41 27.36 11.76
CA ILE A 213 6.93 26.38 12.70
C ILE A 213 7.18 25.07 11.94
N ILE A 214 8.39 24.89 11.39
CA ILE A 214 8.79 23.68 10.66
C ILE A 214 8.66 22.41 11.54
N PRO A 215 9.07 22.40 12.82
CA PRO A 215 8.90 21.23 13.70
C PRO A 215 7.44 20.75 13.83
N LEU A 216 6.46 21.67 13.78
CA LEU A 216 5.04 21.33 13.84
C LEU A 216 4.60 20.55 12.60
N LEU A 217 5.13 20.89 11.42
CA LEU A 217 4.89 20.16 10.19
C LEU A 217 5.48 18.74 10.25
N ILE A 218 6.70 18.64 10.80
CA ILE A 218 7.38 17.36 11.00
C ILE A 218 6.60 16.48 11.98
N LEU A 219 5.99 17.07 13.01
CA LEU A 219 5.16 16.37 14.00
C LEU A 219 3.90 15.72 13.38
N LEU A 220 3.35 16.29 12.30
CA LEU A 220 2.20 15.70 11.60
C LEU A 220 2.57 14.37 10.92
N ILE A 221 3.82 14.19 10.50
CA ILE A 221 4.29 12.98 9.81
C ILE A 221 4.09 11.72 10.67
N PRO A 222 4.59 11.63 11.92
CA PRO A 222 4.40 10.45 12.74
C PRO A 222 2.96 10.24 13.24
N ILE A 223 2.17 11.32 13.39
CA ILE A 223 0.75 11.25 13.78
C ILE A 223 -0.06 10.48 12.72
N PHE A 224 0.21 10.75 11.44
CA PHE A 224 -0.50 10.12 10.33
C PHE A 224 0.17 8.85 9.81
N GLY A 225 1.51 8.75 9.86
CA GLY A 225 2.24 7.70 9.13
C GLY A 225 2.90 6.61 9.99
N ILE A 226 3.16 6.83 11.28
CA ILE A 226 4.05 5.96 12.05
C ILE A 226 3.34 5.31 13.23
N THR A 227 2.63 6.09 14.04
CA THR A 227 2.22 5.69 15.39
C THR A 227 1.04 4.71 15.49
N ARG A 228 0.54 4.20 14.34
CA ARG A 228 -0.57 3.22 14.23
C ARG A 228 -1.84 3.59 15.02
N MET A 229 -1.97 4.85 15.42
CA MET A 229 -3.19 5.38 16.01
C MET A 229 -4.34 5.20 15.02
N ARG A 230 -5.57 5.09 15.53
CA ARG A 230 -6.75 4.99 14.69
C ARG A 230 -6.98 6.29 13.93
N PHE A 231 -7.43 6.16 12.70
CA PHE A 231 -7.64 7.24 11.74
C PHE A 231 -8.40 8.41 12.36
N VAL A 232 -9.53 8.13 13.03
CA VAL A 232 -10.35 9.17 13.66
C VAL A 232 -9.55 9.98 14.69
N LYS A 233 -8.79 9.32 15.58
CA LYS A 233 -8.00 10.03 16.60
C LYS A 233 -6.89 10.88 15.97
N SER A 234 -6.18 10.35 14.99
CA SER A 234 -5.16 11.13 14.27
C SER A 234 -5.77 12.31 13.51
N CYS A 235 -6.95 12.16 12.91
CA CYS A 235 -7.69 13.26 12.30
C CYS A 235 -8.06 14.34 13.31
N CYS A 236 -8.58 13.95 14.48
CA CYS A 236 -8.91 14.89 15.56
C CYS A 236 -7.67 15.67 16.01
N ILE A 237 -6.52 15.00 16.16
CA ILE A 237 -5.26 15.66 16.54
C ILE A 237 -4.77 16.58 15.42
N GLY A 238 -4.73 16.11 14.18
CA GLY A 238 -4.23 16.92 13.05
C GLY A 238 -5.07 18.18 12.80
N TRP A 239 -6.40 18.05 12.80
CA TRP A 239 -7.29 19.21 12.73
C TRP A 239 -7.22 20.07 13.99
N GLY A 240 -7.09 19.45 15.18
CA GLY A 240 -6.87 20.16 16.43
C GLY A 240 -5.63 21.05 16.39
N ILE A 241 -4.51 20.55 15.85
CA ILE A 241 -3.27 21.31 15.64
C ILE A 241 -3.51 22.48 14.67
N PHE A 242 -4.17 22.22 13.53
CA PHE A 242 -4.49 23.25 12.55
C PHE A 242 -5.34 24.39 13.14
N PHE A 243 -6.46 24.05 13.81
CA PHE A 243 -7.36 25.05 14.39
C PHE A 243 -6.72 25.76 15.57
N SER A 244 -6.00 25.05 16.43
CA SER A 244 -5.29 25.67 17.56
C SER A 244 -4.24 26.66 17.07
N TYR A 245 -3.48 26.30 16.04
CA TYR A 245 -2.53 27.22 15.40
C TYR A 245 -3.23 28.47 14.87
N LEU A 246 -4.28 28.30 14.06
CA LEU A 246 -5.00 29.43 13.45
C LEU A 246 -5.58 30.36 14.53
N ILE A 247 -6.28 29.81 15.53
CA ILE A 247 -6.91 30.59 16.60
C ILE A 247 -5.86 31.34 17.42
N VAL A 248 -4.81 30.65 17.91
CA VAL A 248 -3.79 31.26 18.77
C VAL A 248 -3.05 32.38 18.02
N MET A 249 -2.63 32.15 16.78
CA MET A 249 -1.88 33.16 16.02
C MET A 249 -2.74 34.39 15.68
N MET A 250 -4.00 34.18 15.31
CA MET A 250 -4.95 35.28 15.04
C MET A 250 -5.24 36.08 16.30
N SER A 251 -5.49 35.41 17.43
CA SER A 251 -5.71 36.08 18.72
C SER A 251 -4.48 36.87 19.15
N VAL A 252 -3.30 36.26 19.17
CA VAL A 252 -2.04 36.92 19.56
C VAL A 252 -1.78 38.17 18.71
N ARG A 253 -1.99 38.09 17.39
CA ARG A 253 -1.80 39.23 16.49
C ARG A 253 -2.71 40.41 16.84
N ASN A 254 -3.95 40.17 17.23
CA ASN A 254 -4.90 41.23 17.59
C ASN A 254 -4.58 41.90 18.94
N TYR A 255 -3.91 41.19 19.85
CA TYR A 255 -3.56 41.71 21.18
C TYR A 255 -2.11 42.23 21.29
N LEU A 256 -1.29 42.07 20.25
CA LEU A 256 0.09 42.55 20.23
C LEU A 256 0.13 44.09 20.03
N PRO A 257 0.82 44.84 20.91
CA PRO A 257 0.90 46.30 20.80
C PRO A 257 1.67 46.80 19.57
N LYS A 258 2.48 45.95 18.91
CA LYS A 258 3.17 46.25 17.64
C LYS A 258 2.99 45.11 16.64
N PRO A 259 1.85 45.05 15.92
CA PRO A 259 1.52 43.92 15.03
C PRO A 259 2.45 43.78 13.80
N SER A 260 3.27 44.79 13.50
CA SER A 260 4.29 44.74 12.42
C SER A 260 5.52 43.88 12.75
N THR A 261 5.73 43.59 14.04
CA THR A 261 6.84 42.71 14.49
C THR A 261 6.52 41.23 14.35
N PHE A 262 5.27 40.88 14.05
CA PHE A 262 4.77 39.51 13.92
C PHE A 262 4.27 39.20 12.50
N ASP A 263 3.95 37.95 12.22
CA ASP A 263 3.44 37.50 10.92
C ASP A 263 2.12 38.19 10.54
N SER A 264 1.97 38.59 9.27
CA SER A 264 0.75 39.21 8.75
C SER A 264 -0.46 38.26 8.78
N LEU A 265 -1.69 38.77 8.73
CA LEU A 265 -2.90 37.92 8.62
C LEU A 265 -2.82 37.02 7.38
N THR A 266 -2.27 37.54 6.27
CA THR A 266 -2.04 36.77 5.05
C THR A 266 -0.98 35.68 5.27
N ASP A 267 0.08 35.96 6.03
CA ASP A 267 1.13 34.96 6.30
C ASP A 267 0.63 33.87 7.25
N ILE A 268 -0.15 34.23 8.27
CA ILE A 268 -0.76 33.28 9.20
C ILE A 268 -1.72 32.34 8.45
N SER A 269 -2.59 32.92 7.61
CA SER A 269 -3.54 32.16 6.79
C SER A 269 -2.81 31.21 5.84
N TYR A 270 -1.76 31.71 5.18
CA TYR A 270 -0.91 30.93 4.29
C TYR A 270 -0.22 29.75 5.00
N GLN A 271 0.40 30.01 6.15
CA GLN A 271 1.04 28.96 6.94
C GLN A 271 0.03 27.92 7.43
N ALA A 272 -1.16 28.35 7.85
CA ALA A 272 -2.26 27.46 8.22
C ALA A 272 -2.66 26.56 7.03
N ILE A 273 -2.81 27.12 5.83
CA ILE A 273 -3.11 26.35 4.61
C ILE A 273 -2.04 25.27 4.36
N ASN A 274 -0.76 25.60 4.48
CA ASN A 274 0.33 24.62 4.33
C ASN A 274 0.27 23.49 5.38
N TYR A 275 -0.11 23.80 6.63
CA TYR A 275 -0.39 22.77 7.64
C TYR A 275 -1.62 21.93 7.28
N GLY A 276 -2.68 22.55 6.77
CA GLY A 276 -3.88 21.88 6.27
C GLY A 276 -3.58 20.91 5.13
N ILE A 277 -2.79 21.31 4.14
CA ILE A 277 -2.33 20.46 3.03
C ILE A 277 -1.57 19.25 3.58
N THR A 278 -0.65 19.48 4.52
CA THR A 278 0.13 18.40 5.13
C THR A 278 -0.76 17.45 5.92
N ALA A 279 -1.72 17.97 6.68
CA ALA A 279 -2.67 17.17 7.45
C ALA A 279 -3.54 16.32 6.52
N ILE A 280 -4.10 16.88 5.44
CA ILE A 280 -4.93 16.12 4.49
C ILE A 280 -4.11 15.06 3.75
N GLY A 281 -2.89 15.40 3.31
CA GLY A 281 -1.97 14.42 2.72
C GLY A 281 -1.64 13.28 3.69
N GLY A 282 -1.43 13.61 4.97
CA GLY A 282 -1.30 12.65 6.07
C GLY A 282 -2.53 11.77 6.23
N MET A 283 -3.73 12.36 6.29
CA MET A 283 -5.00 11.63 6.44
C MET A 283 -5.21 10.61 5.33
N VAL A 284 -4.97 10.99 4.06
CA VAL A 284 -5.14 10.07 2.92
C VAL A 284 -4.14 8.91 3.01
N SER A 285 -2.89 9.19 3.41
CA SER A 285 -1.87 8.17 3.62
C SER A 285 -2.25 7.23 4.77
N GLN A 286 -2.64 7.77 5.92
CA GLN A 286 -3.05 6.99 7.09
C GLN A 286 -4.25 6.11 6.79
N TYR A 287 -5.28 6.66 6.14
CA TYR A 287 -6.49 5.93 5.79
C TYR A 287 -6.15 4.69 4.98
N ARG A 288 -5.26 4.82 3.99
CA ARG A 288 -4.78 3.69 3.19
C ARG A 288 -4.03 2.68 4.04
N GLN A 289 -3.09 3.12 4.88
CA GLN A 289 -2.29 2.22 5.72
C GLN A 289 -3.14 1.45 6.74
N GLU A 290 -4.06 2.14 7.41
CA GLU A 290 -4.97 1.51 8.35
C GLU A 290 -5.92 0.54 7.65
N LEU A 291 -6.43 0.90 6.48
CA LEU A 291 -7.23 0.00 5.67
C LEU A 291 -6.46 -1.28 5.29
N LEU A 292 -5.17 -1.19 4.95
CA LEU A 292 -4.31 -2.35 4.72
C LEU A 292 -4.11 -3.19 6.00
N ARG A 293 -3.93 -2.56 7.17
CA ARG A 293 -3.82 -3.25 8.46
C ARG A 293 -5.11 -4.01 8.80
N ARG A 294 -6.25 -3.33 8.69
CA ARG A 294 -7.58 -3.88 8.96
C ARG A 294 -7.94 -5.01 8.00
N ARG A 295 -7.63 -4.85 6.70
CA ARG A 295 -7.76 -5.91 5.69
C ARG A 295 -6.98 -7.17 6.07
N ASN A 296 -5.73 -7.01 6.51
CA ASN A 296 -4.88 -8.13 6.91
C ASN A 296 -5.41 -8.79 8.19
N PHE A 297 -5.94 -8.01 9.13
CA PHE A 297 -6.60 -8.54 10.32
C PHE A 297 -7.84 -9.37 9.96
N CYS A 298 -8.70 -8.91 9.04
CA CYS A 298 -9.88 -9.67 8.63
C CYS A 298 -9.50 -11.06 8.07
N LEU A 299 -8.37 -11.18 7.34
CA LEU A 299 -7.92 -12.48 6.83
C LEU A 299 -7.42 -13.43 7.93
N GLN A 300 -7.17 -12.93 9.13
CA GLN A 300 -6.82 -13.75 10.29
C GLN A 300 -8.05 -14.16 11.10
N LEU A 301 -9.26 -13.73 10.71
CA LEU A 301 -10.50 -14.15 11.35
C LEU A 301 -10.96 -15.52 10.86
N PRO A 302 -11.67 -16.28 11.70
CA PRO A 302 -12.12 -17.61 11.34
C PRO A 302 -13.04 -17.61 10.13
N PHE A 303 -12.80 -18.56 9.23
CA PHE A 303 -13.70 -18.80 8.11
C PHE A 303 -14.97 -19.53 8.59
N SER A 304 -16.14 -18.93 8.37
CA SER A 304 -17.43 -19.53 8.77
C SER A 304 -17.75 -20.73 7.88
N GLY A 305 -17.62 -21.95 8.40
CA GLY A 305 -17.96 -23.19 7.69
C GLY A 305 -16.94 -24.33 7.79
N THR A 306 -15.83 -24.14 8.50
CA THR A 306 -14.93 -25.22 8.93
C THR A 306 -15.43 -25.79 10.27
N MET A 307 -15.56 -27.11 10.37
CA MET A 307 -16.13 -27.73 11.58
C MET A 307 -15.09 -27.89 12.70
N ASP A 308 -13.79 -28.09 12.43
CA ASP A 308 -12.84 -28.42 13.52
C ASP A 308 -11.36 -27.97 13.32
N ALA A 309 -11.01 -27.29 12.22
CA ALA A 309 -9.64 -26.79 12.02
C ALA A 309 -9.67 -25.53 11.13
N ASP A 310 -9.55 -24.37 11.75
CA ASP A 310 -9.36 -23.10 11.07
C ASP A 310 -7.86 -22.81 10.98
N ALA A 311 -7.38 -22.41 9.79
CA ALA A 311 -5.96 -22.15 9.54
C ALA A 311 -5.38 -21.02 10.41
N VAL A 312 -6.17 -20.37 11.27
CA VAL A 312 -5.71 -19.36 12.24
C VAL A 312 -4.64 -19.89 13.19
N ALA A 313 -4.72 -21.16 13.61
CA ALA A 313 -3.66 -21.78 14.41
C ALA A 313 -2.37 -21.94 13.61
N GLU A 314 -2.47 -22.23 12.31
CA GLU A 314 -1.35 -22.46 11.40
C GLU A 314 -0.72 -21.17 10.88
N ILE A 315 -1.51 -20.13 10.63
CA ILE A 315 -1.06 -18.77 10.31
C ILE A 315 -0.19 -18.22 11.45
N LYS A 316 -0.44 -18.65 12.69
CA LYS A 316 0.32 -18.29 13.88
C LYS A 316 1.59 -19.13 14.09
N THR A 317 1.85 -20.15 13.26
CA THR A 317 3.08 -20.97 13.38
C THR A 317 4.33 -20.19 12.94
N ASP A 318 5.48 -20.51 13.54
CA ASP A 318 6.78 -19.88 13.22
C ASP A 318 7.21 -20.04 11.76
N LYS A 319 6.66 -21.05 11.08
CA LYS A 319 6.87 -21.36 9.66
C LYS A 319 6.45 -20.21 8.73
N PHE A 320 5.36 -19.52 9.06
CA PHE A 320 4.88 -18.36 8.29
C PHE A 320 5.26 -17.02 8.91
N SER A 321 6.17 -17.03 9.89
CA SER A 321 6.63 -15.80 10.54
C SER A 321 7.43 -14.92 9.58
N LYS A 322 7.34 -13.60 9.78
CA LYS A 322 8.09 -12.61 9.00
C LYS A 322 9.61 -12.81 9.09
N LYS A 323 10.09 -13.25 10.27
CA LYS A 323 11.52 -13.47 10.53
C LYS A 323 12.07 -14.63 9.71
N THR A 324 11.26 -15.67 9.52
CA THR A 324 11.61 -16.86 8.75
C THR A 324 11.58 -16.58 7.25
N LEU A 325 10.50 -15.96 6.75
CA LEU A 325 10.27 -15.79 5.30
C LEU A 325 11.03 -14.65 4.65
N MET A 326 11.38 -13.59 5.41
CA MET A 326 11.93 -12.36 4.86
C MET A 326 13.22 -11.93 5.54
N HIS A 327 14.04 -11.16 4.82
CA HIS A 327 15.15 -10.41 5.42
C HIS A 327 14.61 -9.18 6.16
N GLN A 328 15.13 -8.89 7.35
CA GLN A 328 14.61 -7.81 8.20
C GLN A 328 14.77 -6.41 7.59
N TRP A 329 15.90 -6.14 6.93
CA TRP A 329 16.23 -4.82 6.39
C TRP A 329 15.70 -4.59 4.98
N SER A 330 15.78 -5.60 4.11
CA SER A 330 15.35 -5.49 2.71
C SER A 330 13.89 -5.91 2.49
N LEU A 331 13.25 -6.55 3.48
CA LEU A 331 11.94 -7.22 3.36
C LEU A 331 11.81 -8.20 2.19
N LYS A 332 12.90 -8.49 1.48
CA LYS A 332 12.91 -9.44 0.36
C LYS A 332 12.59 -10.82 0.90
N PHE A 333 11.76 -11.57 0.19
CA PHE A 333 11.59 -13.00 0.48
C PHE A 333 12.93 -13.70 0.30
N ARG A 334 13.28 -14.60 1.22
CA ARG A 334 14.52 -15.38 1.14
C ARG A 334 14.50 -16.31 -0.08
N HIS A 335 13.33 -16.84 -0.43
CA HIS A 335 13.14 -17.67 -1.61
C HIS A 335 12.99 -16.80 -2.88
N PRO A 336 13.83 -16.99 -3.92
CA PRO A 336 13.88 -16.11 -5.08
C PRO A 336 12.60 -16.15 -5.93
N GLU A 337 12.01 -17.33 -6.12
CA GLU A 337 10.78 -17.47 -6.93
C GLU A 337 9.56 -16.83 -6.26
N VAL A 338 9.49 -16.87 -4.92
CA VAL A 338 8.43 -16.22 -4.15
C VAL A 338 8.57 -14.70 -4.26
N GLU A 339 9.81 -14.20 -4.20
CA GLU A 339 10.08 -12.78 -4.44
C GLU A 339 9.67 -12.35 -5.84
N GLU A 340 9.97 -13.15 -6.87
CA GLU A 340 9.60 -12.82 -8.25
C GLU A 340 8.08 -12.80 -8.45
N CYS A 341 7.37 -13.79 -7.89
CA CYS A 341 5.91 -13.85 -7.92
C CYS A 341 5.28 -12.62 -7.25
N PHE A 342 5.77 -12.25 -6.06
CA PHE A 342 5.34 -11.05 -5.36
C PHE A 342 5.65 -9.77 -6.15
N TYR A 343 6.84 -9.69 -6.73
CA TYR A 343 7.30 -8.51 -7.47
C TYR A 343 6.37 -8.21 -8.65
N ARG A 344 5.99 -9.22 -9.43
CA ARG A 344 5.04 -9.08 -10.56
C ARG A 344 3.68 -8.54 -10.10
N TYR A 345 3.27 -8.88 -8.88
CA TYR A 345 1.97 -8.52 -8.32
C TYR A 345 1.93 -7.18 -7.59
N TRP A 346 3.08 -6.54 -7.33
CA TRP A 346 3.19 -5.36 -6.48
C TRP A 346 2.23 -4.22 -6.82
N TYR A 347 2.11 -3.85 -8.10
CA TYR A 347 1.18 -2.79 -8.53
C TYR A 347 -0.28 -3.24 -8.56
N LEU A 348 -0.56 -4.54 -8.50
CA LEU A 348 -1.90 -5.11 -8.68
C LEU A 348 -2.52 -5.63 -7.38
N ILE A 349 -1.72 -5.79 -6.32
CA ILE A 349 -2.14 -6.36 -5.03
C ILE A 349 -3.26 -5.59 -4.34
N ASP A 350 -3.29 -4.27 -4.50
CA ASP A 350 -4.32 -3.41 -3.91
C ASP A 350 -5.61 -3.30 -4.75
N PRO A 351 -5.55 -3.08 -6.09
CA PRO A 351 -6.75 -2.99 -6.92
C PRO A 351 -7.40 -4.35 -7.20
N PHE A 352 -6.59 -5.41 -7.29
CA PHE A 352 -7.03 -6.76 -7.65
C PHE A 352 -6.57 -7.81 -6.63
N PRO A 353 -6.93 -7.67 -5.34
CA PRO A 353 -6.35 -8.43 -4.23
C PRO A 353 -6.51 -9.95 -4.31
N TYR A 354 -7.51 -10.46 -5.03
CA TYR A 354 -7.81 -11.89 -5.13
C TYR A 354 -7.44 -12.51 -6.48
N GLU A 355 -6.92 -11.69 -7.39
CA GLU A 355 -6.53 -12.15 -8.72
C GLU A 355 -5.15 -12.85 -8.69
N ASN A 356 -4.93 -13.75 -9.65
CA ASN A 356 -3.66 -14.48 -9.74
C ASN A 356 -2.57 -13.56 -10.34
N PRO A 357 -1.38 -13.46 -9.72
CA PRO A 357 -0.26 -12.67 -10.24
C PRO A 357 0.14 -12.98 -11.68
N ASN A 358 -0.05 -14.22 -12.13
CA ASN A 358 0.36 -14.68 -13.46
C ASN A 358 -0.71 -14.45 -14.54
N SER A 359 -1.84 -13.83 -14.20
CA SER A 359 -2.89 -13.51 -15.18
C SER A 359 -2.50 -12.28 -16.01
N GLY A 360 -2.03 -12.50 -17.24
CA GLY A 360 -1.59 -11.42 -18.15
C GLY A 360 -2.63 -10.32 -18.38
N SER A 361 -3.92 -10.65 -18.35
CA SER A 361 -5.03 -9.69 -18.52
C SER A 361 -5.02 -8.52 -17.53
N LEU A 362 -4.49 -8.72 -16.32
CA LEU A 362 -4.40 -7.67 -15.29
C LEU A 362 -3.40 -6.57 -15.67
N HIS A 363 -2.36 -6.94 -16.42
CA HIS A 363 -1.24 -6.07 -16.75
C HIS A 363 -1.57 -5.09 -17.89
N LYS A 364 -2.59 -5.39 -18.71
CA LYS A 364 -3.08 -4.51 -19.80
C LYS A 364 -3.51 -3.12 -19.30
N GLY A 365 -4.05 -3.04 -18.09
CA GLY A 365 -4.59 -1.81 -17.48
C GLY A 365 -3.76 -1.24 -16.34
N VAL A 366 -2.51 -1.70 -16.14
CA VAL A 366 -1.73 -1.43 -14.92
C VAL A 366 -1.45 0.06 -14.67
N PHE A 367 -1.34 0.88 -15.72
CA PHE A 367 -1.17 2.34 -15.60
C PHE A 367 -2.31 3.04 -14.82
N ARG A 368 -3.53 2.45 -14.83
CA ARG A 368 -4.69 3.00 -14.10
C ARG A 368 -4.47 3.00 -12.58
N THR A 369 -3.52 2.21 -12.09
CA THR A 369 -3.21 2.09 -10.66
C THR A 369 -2.49 3.32 -10.10
N ILE A 370 -1.76 4.06 -10.94
CA ILE A 370 -1.00 5.26 -10.56
C ILE A 370 -1.66 6.57 -11.01
N ARG A 371 -2.78 6.52 -11.75
CA ARG A 371 -3.43 7.70 -12.34
C ARG A 371 -3.75 8.80 -11.33
N PHE A 372 -4.25 8.43 -10.15
CA PHE A 372 -4.60 9.41 -9.12
C PHE A 372 -3.35 10.03 -8.48
N ALA A 373 -2.24 9.28 -8.40
CA ALA A 373 -0.98 9.83 -7.91
C ALA A 373 -0.43 10.89 -8.88
N ILE A 374 -0.52 10.64 -10.20
CA ILE A 374 -0.10 11.60 -11.22
C ILE A 374 -1.01 12.83 -11.21
N TRP A 375 -2.33 12.65 -11.21
CA TRP A 375 -3.27 13.78 -11.11
C TRP A 375 -3.07 14.62 -9.86
N THR A 376 -2.90 13.97 -8.70
CA THR A 376 -2.64 14.67 -7.43
C THR A 376 -1.31 15.44 -7.51
N LEU A 377 -0.28 14.86 -8.13
CA LEU A 377 0.99 15.54 -8.33
C LEU A 377 0.86 16.76 -9.26
N MET A 378 0.15 16.63 -10.38
CA MET A 378 -0.10 17.76 -11.28
C MET A 378 -0.82 18.91 -10.57
N LEU A 379 -1.90 18.60 -9.84
CA LEU A 379 -2.62 19.60 -9.04
C LEU A 379 -1.71 20.23 -7.98
N ASN A 380 -0.85 19.43 -7.34
CA ASN A 380 0.12 19.95 -6.37
C ASN A 380 1.15 20.89 -7.01
N GLN A 381 1.64 20.59 -8.23
CA GLN A 381 2.54 21.51 -8.93
C GLN A 381 1.85 22.83 -9.33
N ILE A 382 0.54 22.81 -9.60
CA ILE A 382 -0.24 24.03 -9.83
C ILE A 382 -0.35 24.86 -8.54
N VAL A 383 -0.67 24.23 -7.40
CA VAL A 383 -0.69 24.93 -6.11
C VAL A 383 0.66 25.56 -5.83
N LEU A 384 1.75 24.83 -6.02
CA LEU A 384 3.10 25.35 -5.78
C LEU A 384 3.49 26.46 -6.77
N LEU A 385 3.03 26.42 -8.02
CA LEU A 385 3.21 27.53 -8.97
C LEU A 385 2.52 28.81 -8.52
N LEU A 386 1.27 28.70 -8.03
CA LEU A 386 0.55 29.86 -7.49
C LEU A 386 1.30 30.46 -6.29
N GLN A 387 1.95 29.60 -5.49
CA GLN A 387 2.83 30.06 -4.42
C GLN A 387 4.08 30.77 -4.97
N ASP A 388 4.71 30.23 -6.02
CA ASP A 388 5.87 30.84 -6.66
C ASP A 388 5.54 32.23 -7.23
N ILE A 389 4.41 32.38 -7.93
CA ILE A 389 3.94 33.68 -8.45
C ILE A 389 3.78 34.69 -7.31
N LYS A 390 3.18 34.27 -6.19
CA LYS A 390 3.03 35.14 -5.02
C LYS A 390 4.38 35.62 -4.47
N PHE A 391 5.36 34.72 -4.31
CA PHE A 391 6.63 35.04 -3.64
C PHE A 391 7.71 35.64 -4.55
N LEU A 392 7.67 35.33 -5.83
CA LEU A 392 8.70 35.75 -6.78
C LEU A 392 8.25 36.96 -7.62
N GLU A 393 6.94 37.16 -7.80
CA GLU A 393 6.41 38.24 -8.64
C GLU A 393 5.60 39.27 -7.84
N VAL A 394 4.58 38.83 -7.08
CA VAL A 394 3.64 39.76 -6.40
C VAL A 394 4.24 40.40 -5.16
N LYS A 395 4.79 39.60 -4.24
CA LYS A 395 5.49 40.05 -3.04
C LYS A 395 6.99 39.80 -3.18
N LYS A 396 7.57 40.36 -4.24
CA LYS A 396 8.99 40.20 -4.56
C LYS A 396 9.86 40.74 -3.42
N ASP A 397 10.68 39.86 -2.87
CA ASP A 397 11.70 40.20 -1.88
C ASP A 397 12.91 40.81 -2.58
N ALA A 398 13.65 41.69 -1.91
CA ALA A 398 14.80 42.39 -2.50
C ALA A 398 15.93 41.43 -2.94
N LEU A 399 15.95 40.22 -2.40
CA LEU A 399 16.94 39.17 -2.65
C LEU A 399 16.55 38.21 -3.78
N VAL A 400 15.38 38.39 -4.43
CA VAL A 400 14.90 37.51 -5.50
C VAL A 400 15.29 38.05 -6.88
N ASP A 401 15.79 37.16 -7.74
CA ASP A 401 16.13 37.49 -9.11
C ASP A 401 14.94 37.31 -10.06
N ASP A 402 14.89 38.09 -11.14
CA ASP A 402 13.82 38.00 -12.15
C ASP A 402 13.78 36.64 -12.86
N SER A 403 14.91 35.93 -12.88
CA SER A 403 15.02 34.58 -13.46
C SER A 403 14.42 33.47 -12.60
N ASP A 404 14.21 33.70 -11.29
CA ASP A 404 13.80 32.64 -10.34
C ASP A 404 12.42 32.06 -10.68
N LEU A 405 11.50 32.90 -11.13
CA LEU A 405 10.17 32.46 -11.57
C LEU A 405 10.28 31.57 -12.83
N THR A 406 11.20 31.89 -13.74
CA THR A 406 11.45 31.10 -14.94
C THR A 406 12.04 29.74 -14.57
N TYR A 407 13.00 29.69 -13.65
CA TYR A 407 13.54 28.44 -13.12
C TYR A 407 12.46 27.58 -12.45
N ALA A 408 11.57 28.19 -11.66
CA ALA A 408 10.46 27.50 -11.04
C ALA A 408 9.49 26.90 -12.07
N LEU A 409 9.13 27.66 -13.09
CA LEU A 409 8.21 27.18 -14.14
C LEU A 409 8.83 26.03 -14.95
N VAL A 410 10.10 26.16 -15.35
CA VAL A 410 10.82 25.13 -16.13
C VAL A 410 11.01 23.85 -15.30
N THR A 411 11.43 23.94 -14.05
CA THR A 411 11.64 22.76 -13.20
C THR A 411 10.33 22.02 -12.89
N ARG A 412 9.22 22.75 -12.68
CA ARG A 412 7.90 22.15 -12.41
C ARG A 412 7.26 21.57 -13.68
N PHE A 413 7.04 22.39 -14.70
CA PHE A 413 6.25 22.01 -15.87
C PHE A 413 7.09 21.58 -17.07
N GLY A 414 8.33 22.03 -17.18
CA GLY A 414 9.28 21.58 -18.20
C GLY A 414 9.91 20.23 -17.87
N VAL A 415 10.13 19.93 -16.59
CA VAL A 415 10.82 18.70 -16.15
C VAL A 415 9.91 17.78 -15.33
N THR A 416 9.41 18.23 -14.18
CA THR A 416 8.73 17.34 -13.22
C THR A 416 7.46 16.73 -13.80
N VAL A 417 6.52 17.53 -14.30
CA VAL A 417 5.24 17.02 -14.84
C VAL A 417 5.45 16.07 -16.02
N PRO A 418 6.26 16.40 -17.05
CA PRO A 418 6.55 15.50 -18.16
C PRO A 418 7.18 14.17 -17.73
N LEU A 419 8.06 14.16 -16.73
CA LEU A 419 8.66 12.93 -16.21
C LEU A 419 7.64 11.98 -15.55
N TYR A 420 6.65 12.52 -14.82
CA TYR A 420 5.59 11.67 -14.27
C TYR A 420 4.62 11.17 -15.34
N CYS A 421 4.32 11.99 -16.35
CA CYS A 421 3.55 11.57 -17.52
C CYS A 421 4.27 10.47 -18.31
N SER A 422 5.59 10.61 -18.51
CA SER A 422 6.41 9.60 -19.20
C SER A 422 6.44 8.28 -18.43
N ALA A 423 6.44 8.31 -17.09
CA ALA A 423 6.34 7.09 -16.28
C ALA A 423 4.99 6.36 -16.47
N ALA A 424 3.88 7.10 -16.57
CA ALA A 424 2.58 6.51 -16.90
C ALA A 424 2.57 5.87 -18.29
N LEU A 425 3.13 6.56 -19.29
CA LEU A 425 3.24 6.06 -20.66
C LEU A 425 4.14 4.82 -20.72
N PHE A 426 5.28 4.84 -20.05
CA PHE A 426 6.20 3.71 -19.96
C PHE A 426 5.53 2.47 -19.37
N MET A 427 4.81 2.64 -18.26
CA MET A 427 4.04 1.57 -17.63
C MET A 427 2.90 1.06 -18.54
N TYR A 428 2.26 1.94 -19.31
CA TYR A 428 1.22 1.57 -20.28
C TYR A 428 1.77 0.72 -21.43
N PHE A 429 2.88 1.13 -22.04
CA PHE A 429 3.49 0.39 -23.14
C PHE A 429 4.02 -0.97 -22.69
N LEU A 430 4.74 -1.02 -21.57
CA LEU A 430 5.25 -2.27 -21.03
C LEU A 430 4.13 -3.23 -20.60
N GLY A 431 3.06 -2.72 -19.97
CA GLY A 431 1.91 -3.54 -19.59
C GLY A 431 1.18 -4.14 -20.79
N LYS A 432 1.03 -3.37 -21.89
CA LYS A 432 0.44 -3.87 -23.14
C LYS A 432 1.34 -4.89 -23.84
N ALA A 433 2.65 -4.63 -23.88
CA ALA A 433 3.62 -5.54 -24.45
C ALA A 433 3.67 -6.88 -23.71
N PHE A 434 3.67 -6.84 -22.37
CA PHE A 434 3.58 -8.04 -21.54
C PHE A 434 2.29 -8.84 -21.82
N TYR A 435 1.15 -8.16 -21.94
CA TYR A 435 -0.11 -8.81 -22.30
C TYR A 435 -0.05 -9.47 -23.69
N ALA A 436 0.49 -8.78 -24.70
CA ALA A 436 0.61 -9.32 -26.05
C ALA A 436 1.48 -10.58 -26.09
N ARG A 437 2.60 -10.57 -25.35
CA ARG A 437 3.47 -11.74 -25.21
C ARG A 437 2.79 -12.88 -24.48
N TRP A 438 2.08 -12.60 -23.39
CA TRP A 438 1.34 -13.61 -22.65
C TRP A 438 0.26 -14.29 -23.51
N VAL A 439 -0.43 -13.52 -24.37
CA VAL A 439 -1.38 -14.08 -25.35
C VAL A 439 -0.66 -14.97 -26.37
N LYS A 440 0.48 -14.51 -26.90
CA LYS A 440 1.30 -15.30 -27.84
C LYS A 440 1.79 -16.60 -27.22
N GLU A 441 2.33 -16.57 -26.01
CA GLU A 441 2.77 -17.77 -25.27
C GLU A 441 1.60 -18.74 -25.00
N ALA A 442 0.41 -18.22 -24.70
CA ALA A 442 -0.78 -19.04 -24.53
C ALA A 442 -1.26 -19.67 -25.85
N GLU A 443 -1.18 -18.94 -26.96
CA GLU A 443 -1.47 -19.45 -28.30
C GLU A 443 -0.45 -20.49 -28.75
N ASP A 444 0.84 -20.24 -28.54
CA ASP A 444 1.93 -21.18 -28.84
C ASP A 444 1.81 -22.46 -28.00
N ALA A 445 1.48 -22.35 -26.72
CA ALA A 445 1.21 -23.50 -25.86
C ALA A 445 -0.04 -24.29 -26.31
N LYS A 446 -1.10 -23.59 -26.74
CA LYS A 446 -2.30 -24.21 -27.32
C LYS A 446 -1.95 -24.94 -28.62
N ASN A 447 -1.18 -24.33 -29.50
CA ASN A 447 -0.75 -24.92 -30.76
C ASN A 447 0.14 -26.13 -30.52
N ALA A 448 1.06 -26.07 -29.55
CA ALA A 448 1.90 -27.21 -29.14
C ALA A 448 1.09 -28.37 -28.51
N ALA A 449 0.00 -28.06 -27.81
CA ALA A 449 -0.92 -29.08 -27.31
C ALA A 449 -1.72 -29.74 -28.44
N LEU A 450 -2.22 -28.94 -29.40
CA LEU A 450 -2.95 -29.42 -30.57
C LEU A 450 -2.08 -30.29 -31.49
N THR A 451 -0.81 -29.93 -31.69
CA THR A 451 0.12 -30.74 -32.50
C THR A 451 0.50 -32.06 -31.83
N ARG A 452 0.59 -32.09 -30.49
CA ARG A 452 0.79 -33.33 -29.72
C ARG A 452 -0.39 -34.28 -29.81
N ASP A 453 -1.62 -33.77 -29.78
CA ASP A 453 -2.83 -34.58 -29.94
C ASP A 453 -3.00 -35.07 -31.39
N SER A 454 -2.52 -34.32 -32.40
CA SER A 454 -2.54 -34.75 -33.80
C SER A 454 -1.43 -35.74 -34.18
N THR A 455 -0.35 -35.85 -33.41
CA THR A 455 0.72 -36.85 -33.69
C THR A 455 0.36 -38.27 -33.26
N ILE A 456 -0.74 -38.47 -32.51
CA ILE A 456 -1.19 -39.80 -32.04
C ILE A 456 -2.24 -40.41 -33.00
N ALA A 457 -2.68 -39.69 -34.04
CA ALA A 457 -3.78 -40.14 -34.88
C ALA A 457 -3.57 -39.95 -36.39
N VAL A 458 -2.42 -40.34 -36.96
CA VAL A 458 -2.36 -40.81 -38.37
C VAL A 458 -1.21 -41.82 -38.50
N GLY A 459 -1.47 -43.08 -38.16
CA GLY A 459 -0.72 -44.21 -38.66
C GLY A 459 -1.35 -44.72 -39.95
N VAL A 460 -1.33 -43.91 -41.01
CA VAL A 460 -1.64 -44.37 -42.37
C VAL A 460 -0.36 -44.26 -43.18
N LYS A 461 0.23 -45.42 -43.47
CA LYS A 461 1.26 -45.56 -44.50
C LYS A 461 0.58 -45.26 -45.84
N ASP A 462 0.97 -44.17 -46.48
CA ASP A 462 0.87 -44.07 -47.94
C ASP A 462 2.28 -44.20 -48.53
N PRO A 463 2.52 -45.20 -49.39
CA PRO A 463 3.69 -45.27 -50.23
C PRO A 463 3.44 -44.47 -51.52
N ASN A 464 4.47 -43.79 -52.01
CA ASN A 464 4.55 -43.00 -53.25
C ASN A 464 4.22 -41.52 -53.14
N SER A 465 5.27 -40.70 -53.05
CA SER A 465 5.47 -39.60 -54.00
C SER A 465 6.91 -39.08 -53.88
N ASP A 466 7.84 -39.75 -54.55
CA ASP A 466 8.97 -39.07 -55.18
C ASP A 466 8.40 -38.27 -56.35
N LEU A 467 8.71 -36.97 -56.41
CA LEU A 467 8.99 -36.24 -57.66
C LEU A 467 9.36 -34.79 -57.35
N ASP A 468 10.63 -34.50 -57.61
CA ASP A 468 11.18 -33.19 -57.91
C ASP A 468 10.27 -32.36 -58.84
N THR A 469 10.03 -31.10 -58.48
CA THR A 469 9.89 -30.04 -59.49
C THR A 469 10.37 -28.70 -58.92
N LYS A 470 11.59 -28.33 -59.31
CA LYS A 470 12.08 -26.95 -59.25
C LYS A 470 11.21 -26.10 -60.18
N SER A 471 10.52 -25.10 -59.64
CA SER A 471 10.01 -23.98 -60.45
C SER A 471 10.70 -22.69 -60.03
N GLN A 472 11.66 -22.30 -60.87
CA GLN A 472 12.37 -21.03 -60.88
C GLN A 472 11.39 -19.95 -61.36
N VAL A 473 11.05 -18.96 -60.53
CA VAL A 473 10.44 -17.71 -61.00
C VAL A 473 11.43 -16.60 -60.73
N VAL A 474 12.05 -16.14 -61.80
CA VAL A 474 12.91 -14.97 -61.89
C VAL A 474 12.01 -13.76 -62.10
N ILE A 475 12.07 -12.79 -61.18
CA ILE A 475 11.61 -11.41 -61.41
C ILE A 475 12.75 -10.49 -60.92
N GLU A 476 13.54 -9.99 -61.88
CA GLU A 476 14.32 -8.75 -61.77
C GLU A 476 13.37 -7.57 -61.48
N GLY A 477 13.70 -6.49 -60.78
CA GLY A 477 14.98 -5.94 -60.35
C GLY A 477 14.66 -4.51 -59.86
N GLU A 478 15.41 -4.04 -58.87
CA GLU A 478 15.33 -2.70 -58.25
C GLU A 478 14.26 -2.48 -57.14
N ASP A 479 12.96 -2.73 -57.37
CA ASP A 479 11.94 -2.55 -56.31
C ASP A 479 11.98 -3.67 -55.25
N THR A 480 12.38 -4.88 -55.65
CA THR A 480 12.52 -6.04 -54.75
C THR A 480 13.72 -5.89 -53.80
N ALA A 481 14.77 -5.18 -54.22
CA ALA A 481 15.95 -4.94 -53.37
C ALA A 481 15.65 -3.88 -52.31
N ARG A 482 14.94 -2.80 -52.67
CA ARG A 482 14.45 -1.80 -51.71
C ARG A 482 13.40 -2.40 -50.78
N LEU A 483 12.47 -3.20 -51.29
CA LEU A 483 11.48 -3.90 -50.47
C LEU A 483 12.15 -4.92 -49.54
N LYS A 484 13.13 -5.68 -50.02
CA LYS A 484 13.90 -6.63 -49.19
C LYS A 484 14.72 -5.91 -48.14
N LEU A 485 15.33 -4.76 -48.45
CA LEU A 485 16.10 -3.96 -47.49
C LEU A 485 15.19 -3.24 -46.48
N VAL A 486 14.00 -2.79 -46.89
CA VAL A 486 12.96 -2.24 -46.01
C VAL A 486 12.36 -3.34 -45.14
N VAL A 487 12.16 -4.55 -45.67
CA VAL A 487 11.68 -5.72 -44.93
C VAL A 487 12.76 -6.22 -43.98
N GLU A 488 14.02 -6.28 -44.37
CA GLU A 488 15.15 -6.64 -43.51
C GLU A 488 15.39 -5.56 -42.44
N ALA A 489 15.35 -4.27 -42.79
CA ALA A 489 15.44 -3.18 -41.82
C ALA A 489 14.25 -3.16 -40.87
N ALA A 490 13.04 -3.45 -41.36
CA ALA A 490 11.86 -3.61 -40.53
C ALA A 490 12.02 -4.85 -39.63
N GLN A 491 12.46 -5.99 -40.15
CA GLN A 491 12.69 -7.23 -39.40
C GLN A 491 13.79 -7.05 -38.36
N ILE A 492 14.88 -6.36 -38.66
CA ILE A 492 15.93 -6.00 -37.71
C ILE A 492 15.38 -5.05 -36.67
N LYS A 493 14.60 -4.02 -37.05
CA LYS A 493 13.94 -3.10 -36.10
C LYS A 493 12.93 -3.82 -35.21
N TYR A 494 12.16 -4.76 -35.75
CA TYR A 494 11.24 -5.62 -35.01
C TYR A 494 12.01 -6.58 -34.09
N ALA A 495 13.08 -7.23 -34.56
CA ALA A 495 13.91 -8.13 -33.77
C ALA A 495 14.69 -7.41 -32.67
N THR A 496 15.13 -6.17 -32.92
CA THR A 496 15.81 -5.33 -31.91
C THR A 496 14.82 -4.83 -30.88
N LYS A 497 13.62 -4.41 -31.32
CA LYS A 497 12.51 -4.05 -30.42
C LYS A 497 12.07 -5.24 -29.59
N ASP A 498 12.00 -6.44 -30.17
CA ASP A 498 11.68 -7.67 -29.46
C ASP A 498 12.81 -8.02 -28.48
N ARG A 499 14.09 -7.95 -28.85
CA ARG A 499 15.21 -8.19 -27.91
C ARG A 499 15.22 -7.23 -26.73
N VAL A 500 15.03 -5.93 -26.97
CA VAL A 500 14.98 -4.93 -25.87
C VAL A 500 13.78 -5.19 -24.98
N LEU A 501 12.63 -5.49 -25.57
CA LEU A 501 11.40 -5.81 -24.84
C LEU A 501 11.54 -7.14 -24.08
N ASP A 502 12.25 -8.11 -24.64
CA ASP A 502 12.50 -9.43 -24.08
C ASP A 502 13.51 -9.35 -22.94
N VAL A 503 14.53 -8.50 -23.03
CA VAL A 503 15.43 -8.16 -21.90
C VAL A 503 14.66 -7.45 -20.78
N LEU A 504 13.79 -6.50 -21.14
CA LEU A 504 12.96 -5.76 -20.19
C LEU A 504 11.88 -6.64 -19.52
N ILE A 505 11.50 -7.77 -20.14
CA ILE A 505 10.48 -8.71 -19.63
C ILE A 505 11.10 -9.93 -18.93
N ASN A 506 12.23 -10.50 -19.40
CA ASN A 506 12.76 -11.78 -18.90
C ASN A 506 13.54 -11.70 -17.59
N LYS A 507 14.29 -10.61 -17.32
CA LYS A 507 15.09 -10.49 -16.08
C LYS A 507 14.37 -9.67 -15.01
N GLY A 508 13.44 -10.31 -14.30
CA GLY A 508 12.69 -9.73 -13.18
C GLY A 508 11.37 -9.05 -13.57
N GLY A 509 10.91 -9.24 -14.81
CA GLY A 509 9.65 -8.71 -15.30
C GLY A 509 9.70 -7.21 -15.64
N TYR A 510 8.78 -6.79 -16.51
CA TYR A 510 8.59 -5.37 -16.87
C TYR A 510 8.32 -4.47 -15.64
N VAL A 511 7.81 -5.06 -14.56
CA VAL A 511 7.55 -4.39 -13.29
C VAL A 511 8.85 -3.87 -12.67
N ARG A 512 9.96 -4.61 -12.78
CA ARG A 512 11.27 -4.18 -12.27
C ARG A 512 11.82 -2.98 -13.04
N SER A 513 11.73 -3.03 -14.36
CA SER A 513 12.07 -1.91 -15.24
C SER A 513 11.23 -0.68 -14.92
N THR A 514 9.93 -0.86 -14.64
CA THR A 514 9.04 0.22 -14.23
C THR A 514 9.42 0.80 -12.87
N GLN A 515 9.78 -0.03 -11.89
CA GLN A 515 10.25 0.43 -10.58
C GLN A 515 11.54 1.26 -10.68
N ILE A 516 12.50 0.82 -11.48
CA ILE A 516 13.76 1.58 -11.72
C ILE A 516 13.44 2.92 -12.36
N PHE A 517 12.64 2.95 -13.44
CA PHE A 517 12.25 4.18 -14.12
C PHE A 517 11.51 5.14 -13.19
N SER A 518 10.53 4.65 -12.44
CA SER A 518 9.81 5.44 -11.42
C SER A 518 10.74 6.01 -10.35
N SER A 519 11.82 5.30 -10.01
CA SER A 519 12.78 5.74 -9.01
C SER A 519 13.70 6.85 -9.55
N VAL A 520 14.08 6.77 -10.82
CA VAL A 520 14.79 7.85 -11.53
C VAL A 520 13.90 9.10 -11.62
N VAL A 521 12.62 8.95 -11.97
CA VAL A 521 11.66 10.08 -12.01
C VAL A 521 11.55 10.77 -10.65
N ILE A 522 11.46 10.01 -9.56
CA ILE A 522 11.46 10.57 -8.20
C ILE A 522 12.80 11.27 -7.90
N ALA A 523 13.94 10.66 -8.24
CA ALA A 523 15.25 11.25 -8.01
C ALA A 523 15.38 12.59 -8.74
N CYS A 524 14.96 12.67 -10.00
CA CYS A 524 14.92 13.91 -10.77
C CYS A 524 14.00 14.95 -10.12
N HIS A 525 12.80 14.57 -9.67
CA HIS A 525 11.89 15.50 -9.00
C HIS A 525 12.49 16.07 -7.70
N VAL A 526 13.04 15.23 -6.83
CA VAL A 526 13.70 15.69 -5.59
C VAL A 526 14.91 16.56 -5.91
N CYS A 527 15.69 16.21 -6.95
CA CYS A 527 16.81 17.00 -7.42
C CYS A 527 16.36 18.37 -7.93
N CYS A 528 15.30 18.45 -8.75
CA CYS A 528 14.75 19.72 -9.23
C CYS A 528 14.30 20.63 -8.07
N MET A 529 13.64 20.08 -7.05
CA MET A 529 13.23 20.86 -5.87
C MET A 529 14.43 21.29 -5.02
N GLY A 530 15.48 20.47 -4.96
CA GLY A 530 16.74 20.83 -4.31
C GLY A 530 17.49 21.92 -5.07
N VAL A 531 17.59 21.83 -6.39
CA VAL A 531 18.19 22.86 -7.26
C VAL A 531 17.42 24.17 -7.14
N LEU A 532 16.10 24.13 -7.10
CA LEU A 532 15.27 25.32 -6.93
C LEU A 532 15.49 25.97 -5.57
N LEU A 533 15.56 25.18 -4.50
CA LEU A 533 15.94 25.66 -3.17
C LEU A 533 17.30 26.37 -3.19
N LEU A 534 18.30 25.77 -3.85
CA LEU A 534 19.64 26.35 -3.95
C LEU A 534 19.63 27.63 -4.80
N ALA A 535 18.99 27.62 -5.96
CA ALA A 535 18.92 28.77 -6.87
C ALA A 535 18.32 30.01 -6.18
N VAL A 536 17.18 29.85 -5.50
CA VAL A 536 16.53 30.95 -4.76
C VAL A 536 17.36 31.39 -3.55
N SER A 537 18.32 30.57 -3.09
CA SER A 537 19.19 30.90 -1.96
C SER A 537 20.54 31.51 -2.34
N THR A 538 20.96 31.42 -3.61
CA THR A 538 22.33 31.78 -4.06
C THR A 538 22.33 32.58 -5.36
N GLY A 539 21.43 33.55 -5.47
CA GLY A 539 21.26 34.38 -6.66
C GLY A 539 22.18 35.61 -6.72
N PRO A 540 22.35 36.27 -7.88
CA PRO A 540 23.11 37.51 -8.02
C PRO A 540 22.76 38.60 -7.00
N ASN A 541 21.47 38.76 -6.65
CA ASN A 541 21.03 39.72 -5.64
C ASN A 541 21.46 39.33 -4.22
N VAL A 542 21.52 38.04 -3.92
CA VAL A 542 22.03 37.47 -2.66
C VAL A 542 23.54 37.71 -2.54
N ASP A 543 24.29 37.43 -3.61
CA ASP A 543 25.73 37.66 -3.68
C ASP A 543 26.08 39.16 -3.58
N ALA A 544 25.28 40.03 -4.19
CA ALA A 544 25.44 41.48 -4.09
C ALA A 544 25.17 41.99 -2.67
N TYR A 545 24.19 41.41 -1.98
CA TYR A 545 23.92 41.72 -0.57
C TYR A 545 25.09 41.29 0.33
N GLU A 546 25.62 40.08 0.15
CA GLU A 546 26.73 39.56 0.95
C GLU A 546 28.01 40.39 0.75
N LYS A 547 28.30 40.80 -0.50
CA LYS A 547 29.44 41.68 -0.81
C LYS A 547 29.31 43.08 -0.21
N THR A 548 28.09 43.59 -0.04
CA THR A 548 27.85 44.94 0.48
C THR A 548 27.75 44.99 2.00
N HIS A 549 27.24 43.92 2.63
CA HIS A 549 26.98 43.89 4.07
C HIS A 549 27.97 43.01 4.86
N ASN A 550 28.87 42.27 4.18
CA ASN A 550 29.80 41.29 4.79
C ASN A 550 29.11 40.27 5.70
N THR A 551 27.81 40.03 5.47
CA THR A 551 26.99 39.10 6.24
C THR A 551 26.13 38.29 5.27
N SER A 552 26.08 36.97 5.46
CA SER A 552 25.23 36.10 4.63
C SER A 552 23.74 36.50 4.78
N PRO A 553 22.97 36.56 3.70
CA PRO A 553 21.55 36.89 3.75
C PRO A 553 20.72 35.75 4.37
N GLY A 554 20.66 35.72 5.70
CA GLY A 554 19.65 34.97 6.47
C GLY A 554 19.48 33.47 6.14
N GLN A 555 18.39 32.89 6.67
CA GLN A 555 18.00 31.51 6.38
C GLN A 555 17.36 31.41 4.98
N PRO A 556 17.68 30.38 4.16
CA PRO A 556 16.98 30.15 2.91
C PRO A 556 15.47 30.07 3.14
N LYS A 557 14.72 30.65 2.20
CA LYS A 557 13.28 30.90 2.34
C LYS A 557 12.56 29.61 2.81
N PRO A 558 11.92 29.63 3.99
CA PRO A 558 11.33 28.43 4.62
C PRO A 558 10.34 27.69 3.72
N VAL A 559 9.67 28.39 2.80
CA VAL A 559 8.70 27.84 1.85
C VAL A 559 9.35 26.87 0.86
N TYR A 560 10.49 27.23 0.27
CA TYR A 560 11.21 26.36 -0.67
C TYR A 560 11.86 25.17 0.03
N TYR A 561 12.33 25.39 1.25
CA TYR A 561 12.82 24.30 2.09
C TYR A 561 11.70 23.31 2.43
N MET A 562 10.50 23.80 2.78
CA MET A 562 9.31 22.95 2.94
C MET A 562 8.93 22.21 1.65
N GLY A 563 9.05 22.86 0.49
CA GLY A 563 8.84 22.23 -0.82
C GLY A 563 9.79 21.05 -1.05
N PHE A 564 11.09 21.24 -0.77
CA PHE A 564 12.10 20.18 -0.83
C PHE A 564 11.80 19.03 0.14
N LEU A 565 11.49 19.33 1.40
CA LEU A 565 11.13 18.34 2.41
C LEU A 565 9.88 17.53 1.99
N ASN A 566 8.88 18.19 1.44
CA ASN A 566 7.69 17.53 0.90
C ASN A 566 8.00 16.64 -0.30
N ALA A 567 8.95 17.03 -1.17
CA ALA A 567 9.38 16.21 -2.30
C ALA A 567 10.12 14.94 -1.85
N VAL A 568 11.01 15.04 -0.86
CA VAL A 568 11.66 13.87 -0.23
C VAL A 568 10.61 12.93 0.34
N LEU A 569 9.67 13.47 1.12
CA LEU A 569 8.63 12.68 1.78
C LEU A 569 7.58 12.13 0.79
N PHE A 570 7.39 12.79 -0.36
CA PHE A 570 6.49 12.31 -1.41
C PHE A 570 6.89 10.91 -1.88
N ALA A 571 8.17 10.62 -2.06
CA ALA A 571 8.64 9.28 -2.45
C ALA A 571 8.15 8.16 -1.52
N HIS A 572 7.99 8.48 -0.23
CA HIS A 572 7.61 7.54 0.82
C HIS A 572 6.11 7.50 1.13
N ARG A 573 5.37 8.58 0.83
CA ARG A 573 3.91 8.67 1.04
C ARG A 573 3.08 8.48 -0.24
N SER A 574 3.74 8.50 -1.40
CA SER A 574 3.04 8.60 -2.67
C SER A 574 2.33 7.31 -3.07
N GLY A 575 1.12 7.47 -3.57
CA GLY A 575 0.39 6.43 -4.29
C GLY A 575 1.04 5.99 -5.61
N PHE A 576 2.22 6.50 -5.96
CA PHE A 576 3.04 6.10 -7.10
C PHE A 576 3.63 4.69 -6.95
N ARG A 577 3.48 4.06 -5.77
CA ARG A 577 3.74 2.62 -5.53
C ARG A 577 5.17 2.19 -5.89
N VAL A 578 6.14 3.01 -5.51
CA VAL A 578 7.56 2.62 -5.57
C VAL A 578 7.89 1.75 -4.36
N ARG A 579 8.72 0.72 -4.53
CA ARG A 579 9.17 -0.12 -3.41
C ARG A 579 10.03 0.66 -2.44
N PHE A 580 9.98 0.31 -1.15
CA PHE A 580 10.65 1.12 -0.12
C PHE A 580 12.16 1.19 -0.33
N ILE A 581 12.79 0.09 -0.80
CA ILE A 581 14.23 0.05 -1.08
C ILE A 581 14.60 1.14 -2.09
N TYR A 582 13.93 1.16 -3.24
CA TYR A 582 14.29 2.12 -4.28
C TYR A 582 14.00 3.54 -3.84
N ALA A 583 12.84 3.79 -3.22
CA ALA A 583 12.48 5.10 -2.70
C ALA A 583 13.51 5.60 -1.67
N THR A 584 13.97 4.72 -0.78
CA THR A 584 14.96 5.07 0.27
C THR A 584 16.33 5.34 -0.34
N TYR A 585 16.84 4.47 -1.21
CA TYR A 585 18.17 4.69 -1.81
C TYR A 585 18.21 5.94 -2.69
N THR A 586 17.18 6.17 -3.52
CA THR A 586 17.19 7.35 -4.40
C THR A 586 17.04 8.65 -3.63
N THR A 587 16.12 8.72 -2.67
CA THR A 587 15.97 9.92 -1.84
C THR A 587 17.20 10.15 -0.96
N PHE A 588 17.85 9.10 -0.44
CA PHE A 588 19.08 9.23 0.35
C PHE A 588 20.22 9.85 -0.47
N VAL A 589 20.50 9.31 -1.66
CA VAL A 589 21.58 9.78 -2.53
C VAL A 589 21.35 11.24 -2.93
N VAL A 590 20.13 11.59 -3.34
CA VAL A 590 19.81 12.96 -3.75
C VAL A 590 19.82 13.91 -2.55
N ALA A 591 19.24 13.52 -1.42
CA ALA A 591 19.23 14.35 -0.22
C ALA A 591 20.65 14.61 0.29
N LEU A 592 21.52 13.59 0.29
CA LEU A 592 22.92 13.75 0.67
C LEU A 592 23.65 14.71 -0.27
N GLY A 593 23.45 14.58 -1.60
CA GLY A 593 24.03 15.50 -2.58
C GLY A 593 23.60 16.96 -2.36
N ILE A 594 22.30 17.19 -2.10
CA ILE A 594 21.76 18.54 -1.82
C ILE A 594 22.28 19.08 -0.48
N ILE A 595 22.40 18.23 0.55
CA ILE A 595 22.97 18.64 1.84
C ILE A 595 24.44 19.05 1.69
N ILE A 596 25.22 18.30 0.92
CA ILE A 596 26.63 18.63 0.64
C ILE A 596 26.71 19.97 -0.10
N ALA A 597 25.90 20.16 -1.14
CA ALA A 597 25.85 21.44 -1.86
C ALA A 597 25.41 22.61 -0.94
N ALA A 598 24.38 22.41 -0.14
CA ALA A 598 23.92 23.41 0.84
C ALA A 598 25.00 23.72 1.89
N SER A 599 25.81 22.74 2.30
CA SER A 599 26.90 22.94 3.26
C SER A 599 28.01 23.83 2.72
N SER A 600 28.27 23.77 1.40
CA SER A 600 29.24 24.67 0.74
C SER A 600 28.72 26.08 0.54
N MET A 601 27.40 26.26 0.47
CA MET A 601 26.75 27.53 0.14
C MET A 601 26.26 28.32 1.36
N SER A 602 25.83 27.64 2.43
CA SER A 602 25.34 28.30 3.66
C SER A 602 25.77 27.52 4.92
N PRO A 603 27.04 27.68 5.36
CA PRO A 603 27.59 26.92 6.49
C PRO A 603 26.87 27.20 7.82
N ALA A 604 26.36 28.43 8.01
CA ALA A 604 25.77 28.87 9.28
C ALA A 604 24.45 28.15 9.64
N TYR A 605 23.66 27.76 8.64
CA TYR A 605 22.34 27.14 8.84
C TYR A 605 22.29 25.65 8.47
N TYR A 606 23.41 25.12 7.95
CA TYR A 606 23.55 23.73 7.48
C TYR A 606 23.13 22.68 8.52
N GLN A 607 23.52 22.85 9.80
CA GLN A 607 23.26 21.84 10.83
C GLN A 607 21.76 21.65 11.09
N GLN A 608 21.00 22.75 11.11
CA GLN A 608 19.54 22.70 11.32
C GLN A 608 18.85 22.01 10.14
N TYR A 609 19.23 22.35 8.90
CA TYR A 609 18.65 21.73 7.70
C TYR A 609 19.02 20.26 7.55
N ALA A 610 20.26 19.89 7.83
CA ALA A 610 20.69 18.50 7.84
C ALA A 610 19.93 17.68 8.89
N GLY A 611 19.68 18.25 10.08
CA GLY A 611 18.86 17.65 11.13
C GLY A 611 17.43 17.35 10.68
N TYR A 612 16.74 18.35 10.14
CA TYR A 612 15.37 18.20 9.62
C TYR A 612 15.26 17.18 8.49
N VAL A 613 16.17 17.21 7.51
CA VAL A 613 16.20 16.23 6.41
C VAL A 613 16.43 14.83 6.95
N SER A 614 17.35 14.66 7.92
CA SER A 614 17.63 13.36 8.55
C SER A 614 16.41 12.79 9.26
N VAL A 615 15.70 13.62 10.04
CA VAL A 615 14.46 13.22 10.73
C VAL A 615 13.38 12.81 9.73
N ILE A 616 13.15 13.62 8.70
CA ILE A 616 12.14 13.34 7.67
C ILE A 616 12.49 12.09 6.86
N PHE A 617 13.76 11.89 6.54
CA PHE A 617 14.23 10.72 5.84
C PHE A 617 13.98 9.45 6.65
N LEU A 618 14.35 9.43 7.94
CA LEU A 618 14.09 8.28 8.83
C LEU A 618 12.58 8.02 8.97
N MET A 619 11.79 9.07 9.19
CA MET A 619 10.34 8.95 9.29
C MET A 619 9.69 8.45 7.99
N GLY A 620 10.11 8.97 6.83
CA GLY A 620 9.67 8.53 5.51
C GLY A 620 10.03 7.07 5.23
N MET A 621 11.26 6.66 5.57
CA MET A 621 11.69 5.27 5.47
C MET A 621 10.78 4.36 6.30
N MET A 622 10.44 4.72 7.54
CA MET A 622 9.53 3.95 8.40
C MET A 622 8.13 3.78 7.79
N ILE A 623 7.58 4.84 7.19
CA ILE A 623 6.27 4.83 6.50
C ILE A 623 6.30 3.83 5.32
N SER A 624 7.25 4.00 4.41
CA SER A 624 7.35 3.17 3.20
C SER A 624 7.68 1.70 3.53
N HIS A 625 8.51 1.46 4.54
CA HIS A 625 8.82 0.13 5.05
C HIS A 625 7.58 -0.56 5.64
N GLU A 626 6.72 0.17 6.37
CA GLU A 626 5.46 -0.39 6.84
C GLU A 626 4.56 -0.81 5.68
N GLU A 627 4.35 0.07 4.70
CA GLU A 627 3.46 -0.24 3.57
C GLU A 627 3.90 -1.49 2.83
N GLU A 628 5.21 -1.63 2.56
CA GLU A 628 5.75 -2.84 1.94
C GLU A 628 5.56 -4.08 2.84
N SER A 629 5.82 -3.96 4.15
CA SER A 629 5.60 -5.06 5.10
C SER A 629 4.14 -5.51 5.13
N LEU A 630 3.17 -4.58 5.06
CA LEU A 630 1.74 -4.88 5.05
C LEU A 630 1.32 -5.59 3.76
N ARG A 631 1.82 -5.15 2.60
CA ARG A 631 1.54 -5.82 1.30
C ARG A 631 2.15 -7.22 1.24
N ARG A 632 3.37 -7.41 1.75
CA ARG A 632 4.02 -8.74 1.83
C ARG A 632 3.28 -9.68 2.77
N SER A 633 2.88 -9.18 3.93
CA SER A 633 2.08 -9.96 4.90
C SER A 633 0.74 -10.38 4.29
N PHE A 634 0.08 -9.46 3.55
CA PHE A 634 -1.15 -9.76 2.83
C PHE A 634 -0.94 -10.85 1.78
N PHE A 635 0.15 -10.79 1.01
CA PHE A 635 0.45 -11.79 0.00
C PHE A 635 0.55 -13.20 0.60
N VAL A 636 1.25 -13.35 1.72
CA VAL A 636 1.36 -14.63 2.45
C VAL A 636 0.00 -15.07 3.00
N LEU A 637 -0.71 -14.18 3.71
CA LEU A 637 -2.04 -14.47 4.29
C LEU A 637 -3.05 -14.91 3.23
N LYS A 638 -3.07 -14.22 2.09
CA LYS A 638 -3.90 -14.56 0.93
C LYS A 638 -3.56 -15.96 0.43
N SER A 639 -2.28 -16.27 0.24
CA SER A 639 -1.85 -17.58 -0.26
C SER A 639 -2.32 -18.73 0.65
N ILE A 640 -2.16 -18.59 1.97
CA ILE A 640 -2.59 -19.59 2.94
C ILE A 640 -4.11 -19.79 2.87
N ARG A 641 -4.87 -18.69 2.91
CA ARG A 641 -6.34 -18.75 2.82
C ARG A 641 -6.82 -19.36 1.50
N THR A 642 -6.17 -19.05 0.38
CA THR A 642 -6.52 -19.68 -0.91
C THR A 642 -6.37 -21.20 -0.85
N LEU A 643 -5.30 -21.72 -0.24
CA LEU A 643 -5.11 -23.18 -0.12
C LEU A 643 -6.12 -23.82 0.83
N GLU A 644 -6.39 -23.19 1.97
CA GLU A 644 -7.44 -23.63 2.91
C GLU A 644 -8.81 -23.70 2.20
N PHE A 645 -9.13 -22.68 1.41
CA PHE A 645 -10.35 -22.67 0.60
C PHE A 645 -10.39 -23.77 -0.44
N GLU A 646 -9.27 -24.05 -1.12
CA GLU A 646 -9.19 -25.15 -2.08
C GLU A 646 -9.43 -26.50 -1.41
N GLU A 647 -8.84 -26.72 -0.24
CA GLU A 647 -9.02 -27.95 0.54
C GLU A 647 -10.48 -28.07 1.02
N TRP A 648 -11.01 -27.04 1.67
CA TRP A 648 -12.40 -26.99 2.09
C TRP A 648 -13.37 -27.20 0.92
N PHE A 649 -13.15 -26.52 -0.20
CA PHE A 649 -14.00 -26.65 -1.39
C PHE A 649 -13.93 -28.07 -1.97
N SER A 650 -12.75 -28.70 -1.95
CA SER A 650 -12.60 -30.10 -2.37
C SER A 650 -13.39 -31.05 -1.47
N VAL A 651 -13.43 -30.80 -0.15
CA VAL A 651 -14.21 -31.57 0.83
C VAL A 651 -15.71 -31.36 0.62
N VAL A 652 -16.16 -30.12 0.44
CA VAL A 652 -17.57 -29.81 0.12
C VAL A 652 -17.99 -30.44 -1.20
N LEU A 653 -17.12 -30.48 -2.21
CA LEU A 653 -17.41 -31.16 -3.47
C LEU A 653 -17.49 -32.69 -3.31
N ARG A 654 -16.87 -33.29 -2.28
CA ARG A 654 -16.97 -34.73 -1.96
C ARG A 654 -18.29 -35.12 -1.28
N ILE A 655 -19.16 -34.17 -0.92
CA ILE A 655 -20.50 -34.46 -0.40
C ILE A 655 -21.22 -35.45 -1.35
N GLN A 656 -21.67 -36.56 -0.78
CA GLN A 656 -22.25 -37.71 -1.51
C GLN A 656 -23.40 -37.27 -2.42
N GLY A 657 -23.53 -37.93 -3.58
CA GLY A 657 -24.51 -37.58 -4.62
C GLY A 657 -25.96 -37.52 -4.11
N TRP A 658 -26.31 -38.37 -3.15
CA TRP A 658 -27.64 -38.39 -2.53
C TRP A 658 -27.94 -37.13 -1.69
N VAL A 659 -26.93 -36.54 -1.03
CA VAL A 659 -27.09 -35.28 -0.28
C VAL A 659 -27.27 -34.11 -1.24
N LYS A 660 -26.50 -34.09 -2.35
CA LYS A 660 -26.68 -33.09 -3.41
C LYS A 660 -28.08 -33.17 -4.02
N GLU A 661 -28.58 -34.38 -4.26
CA GLU A 661 -29.92 -34.56 -4.81
C GLU A 661 -31.01 -34.20 -3.80
N ARG A 662 -30.82 -34.49 -2.52
CA ARG A 662 -31.72 -34.04 -1.44
C ARG A 662 -31.77 -32.51 -1.33
N PHE A 663 -30.63 -31.82 -1.44
CA PHE A 663 -30.60 -30.36 -1.50
C PHE A 663 -31.25 -29.82 -2.77
N ARG A 664 -31.02 -30.41 -3.95
CA ARG A 664 -31.71 -30.01 -5.19
C ARG A 664 -33.22 -30.21 -5.10
N LYS A 665 -33.66 -31.30 -4.48
CA LYS A 665 -35.08 -31.59 -4.27
C LYS A 665 -35.71 -30.58 -3.31
N LYS A 666 -35.07 -30.30 -2.17
CA LYS A 666 -35.49 -29.23 -1.25
C LYS A 666 -35.47 -27.84 -1.91
N LEU A 667 -34.47 -27.52 -2.72
CA LEU A 667 -34.37 -26.22 -3.40
C LEU A 667 -35.47 -26.07 -4.47
N ARG A 668 -35.81 -27.15 -5.17
CA ARG A 668 -36.94 -27.21 -6.10
C ARG A 668 -38.27 -27.06 -5.37
N GLU A 669 -38.44 -27.73 -4.23
CA GLU A 669 -39.63 -27.61 -3.37
C GLU A 669 -39.78 -26.20 -2.76
N VAL A 670 -38.69 -25.57 -2.33
CA VAL A 670 -38.70 -24.18 -1.84
C VAL A 670 -38.96 -23.20 -2.97
N ARG A 671 -38.40 -23.41 -4.17
CA ARG A 671 -38.68 -22.55 -5.33
C ARG A 671 -40.12 -22.73 -5.85
N SER A 672 -40.68 -23.94 -5.78
CA SER A 672 -42.08 -24.19 -6.11
C SER A 672 -43.06 -23.66 -5.05
N LYS A 673 -42.65 -23.62 -3.77
CA LYS A 673 -43.45 -23.04 -2.67
C LYS A 673 -43.28 -21.51 -2.54
N GLY A 674 -42.12 -20.97 -2.92
CA GLY A 674 -41.75 -19.55 -2.78
C GLY A 674 -42.06 -18.69 -4.01
N SER A 675 -42.70 -19.24 -5.04
CA SER A 675 -43.10 -18.49 -6.25
C SER A 675 -44.25 -17.49 -6.01
N LYS A 676 -44.70 -17.28 -4.77
CA LYS A 676 -45.76 -16.32 -4.42
C LYS A 676 -45.33 -15.13 -3.56
N ASP A 677 -44.09 -15.06 -3.04
CA ASP A 677 -43.68 -14.00 -2.08
C ASP A 677 -42.28 -13.38 -2.31
N MET A 678 -41.66 -13.56 -3.47
CA MET A 678 -40.24 -13.20 -3.69
C MET A 678 -39.99 -12.03 -4.67
N ASP A 679 -40.85 -11.00 -4.65
CA ASP A 679 -40.57 -9.72 -5.33
C ASP A 679 -39.98 -8.63 -4.41
N THR A 680 -39.74 -8.94 -3.13
CA THR A 680 -38.88 -8.09 -2.30
C THR A 680 -37.43 -8.46 -2.54
N VAL A 681 -36.86 -7.87 -3.59
CA VAL A 681 -35.40 -7.77 -3.76
C VAL A 681 -34.86 -7.08 -2.52
N GLN A 682 -34.39 -7.86 -1.54
CA GLN A 682 -33.58 -7.30 -0.46
C GLN A 682 -32.46 -6.52 -1.14
N PRO A 683 -32.25 -5.23 -0.79
CA PRO A 683 -31.18 -4.46 -1.39
C PRO A 683 -29.89 -5.22 -1.11
N VAL A 684 -29.27 -5.72 -2.18
CA VAL A 684 -27.95 -6.36 -2.10
C VAL A 684 -27.05 -5.33 -1.45
N VAL A 685 -26.75 -5.53 -0.16
CA VAL A 685 -25.90 -4.62 0.60
C VAL A 685 -24.62 -4.48 -0.22
N PRO A 686 -24.30 -3.28 -0.71
CA PRO A 686 -23.24 -3.11 -1.70
C PRO A 686 -21.96 -3.69 -1.12
N LEU A 687 -21.36 -4.64 -1.84
CA LEU A 687 -20.15 -5.32 -1.39
C LEU A 687 -19.08 -4.28 -1.05
N ILE A 688 -18.74 -4.18 0.23
CA ILE A 688 -17.65 -3.32 0.70
C ILE A 688 -16.34 -3.93 0.20
N ASN A 689 -15.88 -3.45 -0.95
CA ASN A 689 -14.61 -3.82 -1.51
C ASN A 689 -13.53 -2.87 -0.96
N THR A 690 -12.56 -3.39 -0.22
CA THR A 690 -11.44 -2.59 0.31
C THR A 690 -10.71 -1.82 -0.80
N SER A 691 -10.66 -2.36 -2.02
CA SER A 691 -10.07 -1.63 -3.16
C SER A 691 -10.90 -0.41 -3.58
N ALA A 692 -12.23 -0.47 -3.46
CA ALA A 692 -13.12 0.66 -3.72
C ALA A 692 -12.95 1.77 -2.66
N GLN A 693 -12.77 1.41 -1.39
CA GLN A 693 -12.47 2.38 -0.33
C GLN A 693 -11.11 3.05 -0.54
N MET A 694 -10.08 2.32 -0.98
CA MET A 694 -8.77 2.91 -1.35
C MET A 694 -8.89 3.91 -2.50
N VAL A 695 -9.70 3.59 -3.53
CA VAL A 695 -9.96 4.48 -4.66
C VAL A 695 -10.72 5.73 -4.21
N TYR A 696 -11.71 5.57 -3.35
CA TYR A 696 -12.47 6.69 -2.78
C TYR A 696 -11.57 7.64 -1.98
N ALA A 697 -10.70 7.12 -1.11
CA ALA A 697 -9.74 7.93 -0.37
C ALA A 697 -8.80 8.72 -1.29
N SER A 698 -8.28 8.08 -2.36
CA SER A 698 -7.48 8.79 -3.37
C SER A 698 -8.25 9.87 -4.11
N LYS A 699 -9.55 9.64 -4.38
CA LYS A 699 -10.42 10.61 -5.02
C LYS A 699 -10.68 11.82 -4.12
N LEU A 700 -10.91 11.60 -2.82
CA LEU A 700 -11.03 12.67 -1.84
C LEU A 700 -9.75 13.50 -1.70
N GLY A 701 -8.59 12.84 -1.67
CA GLY A 701 -7.30 13.53 -1.67
C GLY A 701 -7.12 14.45 -2.88
N MET A 702 -7.51 13.99 -4.07
CA MET A 702 -7.50 14.79 -5.29
C MET A 702 -8.46 16.00 -5.21
N TYR A 703 -9.68 15.80 -4.70
CA TYR A 703 -10.64 16.90 -4.53
C TYR A 703 -10.18 17.94 -3.50
N SER A 704 -9.51 17.52 -2.43
CA SER A 704 -8.87 18.47 -1.52
C SER A 704 -7.83 19.33 -2.24
N GLN A 705 -7.03 18.77 -3.14
CA GLN A 705 -6.08 19.58 -3.91
C GLN A 705 -6.77 20.58 -4.84
N MET A 706 -7.91 20.22 -5.43
CA MET A 706 -8.71 21.18 -6.21
C MET A 706 -9.22 22.33 -5.34
N PHE A 707 -9.69 22.04 -4.12
CA PHE A 707 -10.10 23.07 -3.18
C PHE A 707 -8.93 23.96 -2.74
N ASN A 708 -7.73 23.39 -2.55
CA ASN A 708 -6.52 24.15 -2.24
C ASN A 708 -6.13 25.11 -3.37
N ILE A 709 -6.33 24.72 -4.64
CA ILE A 709 -6.13 25.63 -5.78
C ILE A 709 -7.05 26.83 -5.68
N LEU A 710 -8.34 26.63 -5.36
CA LEU A 710 -9.29 27.75 -5.21
C LEU A 710 -8.86 28.71 -4.09
N ILE A 711 -8.42 28.17 -2.96
CA ILE A 711 -7.89 28.99 -1.85
C ILE A 711 -6.61 29.73 -2.26
N ALA A 712 -5.67 29.05 -2.93
CA ALA A 712 -4.42 29.65 -3.38
C ALA A 712 -4.67 30.78 -4.39
N ILE A 713 -5.63 30.61 -5.30
CA ILE A 713 -6.05 31.67 -6.22
C ILE A 713 -6.62 32.86 -5.45
N ALA A 714 -7.53 32.63 -4.49
CA ALA A 714 -8.10 33.69 -3.67
C ALA A 714 -7.01 34.44 -2.86
N ASP A 715 -6.02 33.72 -2.33
CA ASP A 715 -4.89 34.29 -1.59
C ASP A 715 -3.94 35.11 -2.50
N VAL A 716 -3.68 34.66 -3.73
CA VAL A 716 -2.91 35.44 -4.71
C VAL A 716 -3.64 36.72 -5.07
N ILE A 717 -4.94 36.65 -5.38
CA ILE A 717 -5.77 37.82 -5.73
C ILE A 717 -5.78 38.83 -4.58
N THR A 718 -6.07 38.37 -3.36
CA THR A 718 -6.10 39.25 -2.17
C THR A 718 -4.74 39.80 -1.76
N SER A 719 -3.64 39.19 -2.21
CA SER A 719 -2.29 39.70 -1.98
C SER A 719 -1.83 40.70 -3.06
N SER A 720 -2.50 40.72 -4.22
CA SER A 720 -2.24 41.63 -5.33
C SER A 720 -3.05 42.94 -5.26
N VAL A 721 -4.12 42.93 -4.44
CA VAL A 721 -4.91 44.11 -4.04
C VAL A 721 -4.30 44.67 -2.77
#